data_AF-A0A957V9U7-F1
#
_entry.id   AF-A0A957V9U7-F1
#
_cell.length_a   1.000
_cell.length_b   1.000
_cell.length_c   1.000
_cell.angle_alpha   90.00
_cell.angle_beta   90.00
_cell.angle_gamma   90.00
#
_symmetry.space_group_name_H-M   'P 1'
#
loop_
_entity.id
_entity.type
_entity.pdbx_description
1 polymer ?
#
loop_
_entity_poly.entity_id
_entity_poly.type
_entity_poly.pdbx_seq_one_letter_code
_entity_poly.pdbx_strand_id
1 'polypeptide(L)'
;MLRSYIQPEENREANRQLPRLMIEGLLLGGAGLGVLALIFEIAADAFSVAAYQTLLAIHGAGGYHQIAIGAFIVLSALLFLGIVPAYKAGAYLRPNAGGSGPMVEAIGPSWLRWLSWAGTSLFFLDAILTIIISSISATDVTMLILPELAPYRIILAELFAFFIMVVLVAMGPQRAVPLFLIGGGAFTLFTVVALGMVGVTSFWDPQWVFLTEGIVNRLEANGVVEHVVRIQQDISTIGTMLFFQLFLRSMSSAMLGFSGYEVIPASGKHAARPKWKVISTALTLAAVFLIGTGIVQLFAARQWQIPATEGYSTLLIEYEIVAAQVLGTGIEPTDVTVTDADRRAATELYDTLPAERASEELLGGSESHLADEQSRLSRADFVDTVAYDLAIARALNAATQGTAGESFLVIAGTLLAIILLLAQGGGYVGGAAVAANAARLGRLPHFFADDRIGIGVIWAISAILIPIIRQVVVVEAYYAFGFVSAFVITSTTVFFVRDDVLRERGIEPGSAEARSLRFAGLRGMVASYIMAIVLVTQKTDALVVIALTGAAITLFQIYMANGGFKRRAAAVLVPEIPPGTGKVVYEMGLQRAHDEARQRGVADALEFLIETGALTKFNVGPDRIRRLVYFLYNIDPVFHRHNGQLPDHERIEEPNLDLEAAYQQAFTQQTELSRRIEDYSHFGIFMFIQLYHVNWVAPEQGRDADTVKQAMVDILFPLTDHDVIWAEFCAFSPQRLPEPIWQFSRQRYLWAKDQWPNLSGRITTIWTLQDFGLLPKELDVKMVITVADGKEYRQVKIHMGPEGDDLDIEKETIEP
;
A
#
# COMPACT_ATOMS: atom_id res chain seq x y z
N MET A 1 -13.61 13.52 31.74
CA MET A 1 -12.19 13.54 31.35
C MET A 1 -12.00 12.55 30.22
N LEU A 2 -11.40 12.97 29.10
CA LEU A 2 -11.04 12.07 28.00
C LEU A 2 -9.88 11.18 28.47
N ARG A 3 -10.06 9.86 28.50
CA ARG A 3 -8.98 8.89 28.73
C ARG A 3 -8.34 8.51 27.39
N SER A 4 -7.08 8.10 27.43
CA SER A 4 -6.42 7.48 26.27
C SER A 4 -7.18 6.21 25.90
N TYR A 5 -7.52 6.04 24.62
CA TYR A 5 -8.10 4.80 24.09
C TYR A 5 -7.04 3.71 23.86
N ILE A 6 -5.76 4.07 23.93
CA ILE A 6 -4.63 3.14 23.81
C ILE A 6 -4.35 2.56 25.18
N GLN A 7 -4.20 1.23 25.26
CA GLN A 7 -3.88 0.54 26.50
C GLN A 7 -2.53 1.03 27.07
N PRO A 8 -2.43 1.32 28.38
CA PRO A 8 -1.23 1.91 28.96
C PRO A 8 0.03 1.03 28.84
N GLU A 9 -0.13 -0.28 29.00
CA GLU A 9 0.98 -1.24 28.91
C GLU A 9 1.50 -1.36 27.48
N GLU A 10 0.59 -1.55 26.51
CA GLU A 10 0.90 -1.57 25.08
C GLU A 10 1.62 -0.28 24.65
N ASN A 11 1.14 0.89 25.10
CA ASN A 11 1.77 2.16 24.78
C ASN A 11 3.19 2.26 25.38
N ARG A 12 3.41 1.78 26.61
CA ARG A 12 4.74 1.78 27.23
C ARG A 12 5.72 0.88 26.48
N GLU A 13 5.28 -0.30 26.09
CA GLU A 13 6.10 -1.24 25.32
C GLU A 13 6.43 -0.66 23.93
N ALA A 14 5.42 -0.17 23.21
CA ALA A 14 5.61 0.46 21.91
C ALA A 14 6.53 1.69 21.98
N ASN A 15 6.46 2.48 23.06
CA ASN A 15 7.38 3.61 23.29
C ASN A 15 8.83 3.17 23.55
N ARG A 16 9.05 2.03 24.20
CA ARG A 16 10.40 1.48 24.40
C ARG A 16 11.04 1.03 23.08
N GLN A 17 10.23 0.48 22.17
CA GLN A 17 10.69 0.03 20.86
C GLN A 17 10.85 1.17 19.85
N LEU A 18 10.20 2.32 20.08
CA LEU A 18 10.16 3.44 19.14
C LEU A 18 11.54 3.88 18.62
N PRO A 19 12.61 4.05 19.42
CA PRO A 19 13.91 4.47 18.90
C PRO A 19 14.48 3.53 17.83
N ARG A 20 14.28 2.21 18.00
CA ARG A 20 14.64 1.21 16.99
C ARG A 20 13.74 1.34 15.75
N LEU A 21 12.43 1.45 15.96
CA LEU A 21 11.43 1.59 14.89
C LEU A 21 11.55 2.88 14.09
N MET A 22 12.21 3.91 14.63
CA MET A 22 12.50 5.14 13.88
C MET A 22 13.38 4.86 12.67
N ILE A 23 14.37 3.98 12.81
CA ILE A 23 15.44 3.72 11.82
C ILE A 23 15.24 2.39 11.10
N GLU A 24 14.33 1.53 11.59
CA GLU A 24 14.03 0.25 10.94
C GLU A 24 13.57 0.44 9.47
N GLY A 25 14.04 -0.42 8.57
CA GLY A 25 13.76 -0.30 7.13
C GLY A 25 14.61 0.73 6.36
N LEU A 26 15.38 1.61 7.03
CA LEU A 26 16.40 2.45 6.38
C LEU A 26 17.74 1.72 6.18
N LEU A 27 18.06 0.79 7.08
CA LEU A 27 19.20 -0.12 6.93
C LEU A 27 18.70 -1.38 6.23
N LEU A 28 19.34 -1.75 5.11
CA LEU A 28 19.04 -2.94 4.32
C LEU A 28 19.00 -4.19 5.22
N GLY A 29 17.80 -4.64 5.64
CA GLY A 29 17.61 -5.83 6.47
C GLY A 29 16.61 -5.76 7.64
N GLY A 30 15.55 -4.95 7.57
CA GLY A 30 14.50 -4.87 8.61
C GLY A 30 13.23 -5.69 8.31
N ALA A 31 12.41 -5.94 9.35
CA ALA A 31 11.15 -6.70 9.27
C ALA A 31 9.95 -5.88 8.72
N GLY A 32 10.18 -4.65 8.27
CA GLY A 32 9.17 -3.72 7.74
C GLY A 32 9.67 -2.27 7.64
N LEU A 33 8.81 -1.36 7.15
CA LEU A 33 9.07 0.08 7.05
C LEU A 33 8.94 0.75 8.42
N GLY A 34 10.03 1.32 8.92
CA GLY A 34 10.04 2.14 10.14
C GLY A 34 9.45 3.53 9.92
N VAL A 35 9.46 4.36 10.98
CA VAL A 35 8.82 5.67 10.98
C VAL A 35 9.44 6.61 9.95
N LEU A 36 10.78 6.69 9.89
CA LEU A 36 11.45 7.56 8.92
C LEU A 36 11.27 7.07 7.48
N ALA A 37 11.20 5.76 7.27
CA ALA A 37 10.93 5.21 5.94
C ALA A 37 9.56 5.66 5.43
N LEU A 38 8.51 5.54 6.26
CA LEU A 38 7.19 6.08 5.92
C LEU A 38 7.22 7.60 5.71
N ILE A 39 7.96 8.36 6.54
CA ILE A 39 8.13 9.80 6.36
C ILE A 39 8.81 10.14 5.04
N PHE A 40 9.82 9.39 4.60
CA PHE A 40 10.50 9.67 3.34
C PHE A 40 9.63 9.32 2.12
N GLU A 41 8.79 8.30 2.22
CA GLU A 41 7.75 8.00 1.24
C GLU A 41 6.72 9.13 1.15
N ILE A 42 6.25 9.63 2.29
CA ILE A 42 5.33 10.78 2.36
C ILE A 42 6.00 12.05 1.86
N ALA A 43 7.23 12.31 2.26
CA ALA A 43 7.96 13.48 1.84
C ALA A 43 8.08 13.48 0.32
N ALA A 44 8.22 12.31 -0.32
CA ALA A 44 8.22 12.24 -1.76
C ALA A 44 6.91 12.75 -2.39
N ASP A 45 5.79 12.21 -1.90
CA ASP A 45 4.46 12.54 -2.43
C ASP A 45 4.01 13.94 -2.01
N ALA A 46 4.13 14.28 -0.73
CA ALA A 46 3.71 15.55 -0.18
C ALA A 46 4.63 16.72 -0.57
N PHE A 47 5.96 16.57 -0.73
CA PHE A 47 6.78 17.68 -1.25
C PHE A 47 6.63 17.93 -2.73
N SER A 48 6.34 16.88 -3.52
CA SER A 48 6.05 17.05 -4.94
C SER A 48 4.99 18.14 -5.15
N VAL A 49 4.02 18.16 -4.23
CA VAL A 49 2.92 19.11 -4.21
C VAL A 49 3.18 20.31 -3.29
N ALA A 50 3.89 20.15 -2.17
CA ALA A 50 4.18 21.24 -1.23
C ALA A 50 5.13 22.29 -1.81
N ALA A 51 6.03 21.93 -2.72
CA ALA A 51 6.82 22.90 -3.48
C ALA A 51 5.92 23.91 -4.22
N TYR A 52 4.76 23.45 -4.71
CA TYR A 52 3.75 24.29 -5.35
C TYR A 52 2.67 24.80 -4.40
N GLN A 53 2.54 24.25 -3.18
CA GLN A 53 1.49 24.65 -2.23
C GLN A 53 1.55 26.13 -1.88
N THR A 54 2.74 26.67 -1.62
CA THR A 54 2.93 28.09 -1.28
C THR A 54 2.54 28.98 -2.45
N LEU A 55 2.97 28.61 -3.66
CA LEU A 55 2.59 29.27 -4.92
C LEU A 55 1.07 29.27 -5.11
N LEU A 56 0.43 28.11 -4.98
CA LEU A 56 -1.00 27.92 -5.17
C LEU A 56 -1.82 28.67 -4.10
N ALA A 57 -1.32 28.72 -2.87
CA ALA A 57 -1.92 29.51 -1.81
C ALA A 57 -1.91 31.01 -2.15
N ILE A 58 -0.77 31.53 -2.63
CA ILE A 58 -0.61 32.93 -3.04
C ILE A 58 -1.46 33.22 -4.30
N HIS A 59 -1.46 32.31 -5.27
CA HIS A 59 -2.27 32.40 -6.49
C HIS A 59 -3.76 32.47 -6.16
N GLY A 60 -4.26 31.52 -5.35
CA GLY A 60 -5.67 31.49 -4.92
C GLY A 60 -6.05 32.69 -4.06
N ALA A 61 -5.08 33.29 -3.35
CA ALA A 61 -5.26 34.53 -2.61
C ALA A 61 -5.22 35.77 -3.50
N GLY A 62 -4.96 35.67 -4.81
CA GLY A 62 -4.84 36.83 -5.71
C GLY A 62 -3.57 37.65 -5.46
N GLY A 63 -2.47 37.00 -5.07
CA GLY A 63 -1.19 37.64 -4.75
C GLY A 63 -1.07 38.13 -3.30
N TYR A 64 -2.15 38.11 -2.50
CA TYR A 64 -2.12 38.58 -1.12
C TYR A 64 -1.54 37.54 -0.15
N HIS A 65 -0.25 37.66 0.20
CA HIS A 65 0.41 36.74 1.15
C HIS A 65 -0.28 36.64 2.52
N GLN A 66 -0.88 37.73 3.01
CA GLN A 66 -1.58 37.70 4.32
C GLN A 66 -2.82 36.80 4.29
N ILE A 67 -3.58 36.81 3.19
CA ILE A 67 -4.74 35.94 2.99
C ILE A 67 -4.26 34.50 2.86
N ALA A 68 -3.19 34.26 2.09
CA ALA A 68 -2.59 32.95 1.92
C ALA A 68 -2.10 32.34 3.25
N ILE A 69 -1.41 33.12 4.08
CA ILE A 69 -0.97 32.70 5.42
C ILE A 69 -2.16 32.37 6.31
N GLY A 70 -3.20 33.21 6.32
CA GLY A 70 -4.41 32.95 7.10
C GLY A 70 -5.10 31.65 6.69
N ALA A 71 -5.24 31.43 5.38
CA ALA A 71 -5.82 30.21 4.81
C ALA A 71 -5.00 28.98 5.23
N PHE A 72 -3.67 29.06 5.12
CA PHE A 72 -2.75 27.99 5.50
C PHE A 72 -2.80 27.68 7.01
N ILE A 73 -2.91 28.68 7.88
CA ILE A 73 -3.03 28.47 9.35
C ILE A 73 -4.31 27.70 9.67
N VAL A 74 -5.45 28.07 9.08
CA VAL A 74 -6.72 27.37 9.30
C VAL A 74 -6.62 25.94 8.80
N LEU A 75 -6.09 25.73 7.60
CA LEU A 75 -5.84 24.42 7.03
C LEU A 75 -4.93 23.54 7.91
N SER A 76 -3.83 24.10 8.42
CA SER A 76 -2.91 23.43 9.34
C SER A 76 -3.61 23.00 10.63
N ALA A 77 -4.49 23.85 11.18
CA ALA A 77 -5.29 23.53 12.35
C ALA A 77 -6.30 22.40 12.07
N LEU A 78 -6.99 22.44 10.92
CA LEU A 78 -7.93 21.40 10.48
C LEU A 78 -7.21 20.05 10.32
N LEU A 79 -6.01 20.04 9.74
CA LEU A 79 -5.18 18.84 9.60
C LEU A 79 -4.74 18.33 10.98
N PHE A 80 -4.00 19.13 11.74
CA PHE A 80 -3.34 18.70 12.98
C PHE A 80 -4.30 18.37 14.12
N LEU A 81 -5.36 19.16 14.30
CA LEU A 81 -6.33 18.98 15.39
C LEU A 81 -7.52 18.12 14.98
N GLY A 82 -7.78 17.96 13.68
CA GLY A 82 -8.91 17.20 13.13
C GLY A 82 -8.48 15.87 12.53
N ILE A 83 -7.88 15.91 11.34
CA ILE A 83 -7.58 14.73 10.50
C ILE A 83 -6.59 13.78 11.18
N VAL A 84 -5.47 14.31 11.70
CA VAL A 84 -4.39 13.50 12.30
C VAL A 84 -4.92 12.60 13.43
N PRO A 85 -5.69 13.10 14.42
CA PRO A 85 -6.31 12.25 15.43
C PRO A 85 -7.22 11.14 14.89
N ALA A 86 -8.03 11.43 13.86
CA ALA A 86 -8.93 10.44 13.27
C ALA A 86 -8.15 9.31 12.60
N TYR A 87 -7.11 9.66 11.84
CA TYR A 87 -6.23 8.69 11.17
C TYR A 87 -5.45 7.84 12.18
N LYS A 88 -4.97 8.43 13.28
CA LYS A 88 -4.33 7.69 14.38
C LYS A 88 -5.28 6.68 15.04
N ALA A 89 -6.53 7.07 15.24
CA ALA A 89 -7.56 6.18 15.77
C ALA A 89 -7.87 5.03 14.80
N GLY A 90 -8.01 5.30 13.50
CA GLY A 90 -8.18 4.25 12.48
C GLY A 90 -7.00 3.27 12.44
N ALA A 91 -5.77 3.78 12.43
CA ALA A 91 -4.56 2.97 12.45
C ALA A 91 -4.42 2.12 13.73
N TYR A 92 -4.90 2.61 14.88
CA TYR A 92 -4.93 1.84 16.12
C TYR A 92 -5.95 0.69 16.05
N LEU A 93 -7.12 0.92 15.46
CA LEU A 93 -8.16 -0.11 15.33
C LEU A 93 -7.74 -1.21 14.35
N ARG A 94 -7.35 -0.85 13.13
CA ARG A 94 -6.97 -1.79 12.07
C ARG A 94 -5.81 -1.21 11.24
N PRO A 95 -4.55 -1.38 11.67
CA PRO A 95 -3.38 -0.86 10.96
C PRO A 95 -3.16 -1.54 9.59
N ASN A 96 -3.74 -2.73 9.38
CA ASN A 96 -3.62 -3.51 8.14
C ASN A 96 -4.77 -3.24 7.15
N ALA A 97 -5.78 -2.44 7.51
CA ALA A 97 -6.92 -2.20 6.63
C ALA A 97 -6.51 -1.53 5.30
N GLY A 98 -5.42 -0.75 5.27
CA GLY A 98 -4.99 -0.01 4.09
C GLY A 98 -5.74 1.32 3.94
N GLY A 99 -5.91 1.78 2.69
CA GLY A 99 -6.52 3.07 2.36
C GLY A 99 -7.99 3.25 2.81
N SER A 100 -8.57 4.42 2.52
CA SER A 100 -9.87 4.84 3.06
C SER A 100 -11.03 3.89 2.75
N GLY A 101 -11.10 3.31 1.55
CA GLY A 101 -12.16 2.38 1.14
C GLY A 101 -12.15 1.06 1.94
N PRO A 102 -11.03 0.31 1.97
CA PRO A 102 -10.86 -0.86 2.82
C PRO A 102 -11.06 -0.60 4.32
N MET A 103 -10.69 0.58 4.82
CA MET A 103 -10.96 0.98 6.21
C MET A 103 -12.46 0.96 6.53
N VAL A 104 -13.33 1.40 5.60
CA VAL A 104 -14.79 1.30 5.78
C VAL A 104 -15.25 -0.13 5.97
N GLU A 105 -14.70 -1.07 5.19
CA GLU A 105 -15.06 -2.49 5.28
C GLU A 105 -14.57 -3.14 6.57
N ALA A 106 -13.39 -2.73 7.03
CA ALA A 106 -12.78 -3.28 8.23
C ALA A 106 -13.48 -2.79 9.50
N ILE A 107 -13.71 -1.49 9.64
CA ILE A 107 -14.16 -0.90 10.92
C ILE A 107 -15.54 -0.22 10.87
N GLY A 108 -16.04 0.07 9.67
CA GLY A 108 -17.29 0.80 9.46
C GLY A 108 -18.56 -0.04 9.65
N PRO A 109 -19.70 0.61 9.96
CA PRO A 109 -21.00 -0.04 10.04
C PRO A 109 -21.54 -0.39 8.64
N SER A 110 -22.46 -1.35 8.58
CA SER A 110 -23.01 -1.88 7.32
C SER A 110 -23.60 -0.80 6.40
N TRP A 111 -24.26 0.20 6.97
CA TRP A 111 -24.87 1.32 6.22
C TRP A 111 -23.84 2.27 5.59
N LEU A 112 -22.57 2.25 6.02
CA LEU A 112 -21.48 3.03 5.39
C LEU A 112 -20.74 2.25 4.30
N ARG A 113 -21.00 0.94 4.10
CA ARG A 113 -20.24 0.10 3.14
C ARG A 113 -20.24 0.64 1.71
N TRP A 114 -21.28 1.34 1.27
CA TRP A 114 -21.32 1.98 -0.05
C TRP A 114 -20.18 3.00 -0.24
N LEU A 115 -19.73 3.68 0.83
CA LEU A 115 -18.57 4.57 0.78
C LEU A 115 -17.27 3.84 0.48
N SER A 116 -17.16 2.54 0.80
CA SER A 116 -15.99 1.75 0.44
C SER A 116 -15.79 1.73 -1.09
N TRP A 117 -16.88 1.60 -1.84
CA TRP A 117 -16.85 1.55 -3.31
C TRP A 117 -16.42 2.89 -3.88
N ALA A 118 -17.03 3.97 -3.40
CA ALA A 118 -16.67 5.33 -3.78
C ALA A 118 -15.22 5.66 -3.42
N GLY A 119 -14.78 5.34 -2.20
CA GLY A 119 -13.41 5.57 -1.75
C GLY A 119 -12.37 4.78 -2.54
N THR A 120 -12.66 3.53 -2.90
CA THR A 120 -11.81 2.72 -3.78
C THR A 120 -11.69 3.35 -5.17
N SER A 121 -12.80 3.81 -5.75
CA SER A 121 -12.82 4.47 -7.07
C SER A 121 -12.04 5.78 -7.08
N LEU A 122 -12.27 6.62 -6.06
CA LEU A 122 -11.64 7.93 -5.94
C LEU A 122 -10.14 7.80 -5.70
N PHE A 123 -9.69 6.82 -4.90
CA PHE A 123 -8.27 6.54 -4.72
C PHE A 123 -7.60 6.05 -6.01
N PHE A 124 -8.29 5.23 -6.81
CA PHE A 124 -7.75 4.81 -8.10
C PHE A 124 -7.60 5.99 -9.08
N LEU A 125 -8.57 6.90 -9.09
CA LEU A 125 -8.47 8.15 -9.84
C LEU A 125 -7.33 9.04 -9.32
N ASP A 126 -7.22 9.17 -8.01
CA ASP A 126 -6.16 9.91 -7.33
C ASP A 126 -4.77 9.41 -7.75
N ALA A 127 -4.54 8.10 -7.73
CA ALA A 127 -3.29 7.49 -8.18
C ALA A 127 -2.93 7.84 -9.64
N ILE A 128 -3.91 7.87 -10.55
CA ILE A 128 -3.70 8.28 -11.94
C ILE A 128 -3.29 9.75 -12.01
N LEU A 129 -3.98 10.62 -11.26
CA LEU A 129 -3.73 12.06 -11.21
C LEU A 129 -2.36 12.37 -10.59
N THR A 130 -1.94 11.64 -9.54
CA THR A 130 -0.59 11.74 -8.97
C THR A 130 0.47 11.50 -10.04
N ILE A 131 0.35 10.43 -10.83
CA ILE A 131 1.33 10.13 -11.89
C ILE A 131 1.38 11.27 -12.92
N ILE A 132 0.24 11.82 -13.31
CA ILE A 132 0.16 12.92 -14.28
C ILE A 132 0.83 14.18 -13.71
N ILE A 133 0.44 14.62 -12.51
CA ILE A 133 1.01 15.81 -11.85
C ILE A 133 2.51 15.64 -11.68
N SER A 134 2.93 14.53 -11.08
CA SER A 134 4.34 14.26 -10.82
C SER A 134 5.18 14.18 -12.10
N SER A 135 4.64 13.65 -13.20
CA SER A 135 5.35 13.59 -14.49
C SER A 135 5.51 14.95 -15.15
N ILE A 136 4.46 15.76 -15.14
CA ILE A 136 4.49 17.11 -15.70
C ILE A 136 5.41 18.00 -14.84
N SER A 137 5.24 17.99 -13.51
CA SER A 137 6.09 18.76 -12.62
C SER A 137 7.56 18.34 -12.71
N ALA A 138 7.87 17.04 -12.79
CA ALA A 138 9.26 16.58 -12.96
C ALA A 138 9.87 17.10 -14.27
N THR A 139 9.06 17.15 -15.32
CA THR A 139 9.45 17.73 -16.60
C THR A 139 9.71 19.21 -16.47
N ASP A 140 8.80 19.95 -15.83
CA ASP A 140 8.92 21.39 -15.60
C ASP A 140 10.22 21.74 -14.87
N VAL A 141 10.54 21.01 -13.81
CA VAL A 141 11.80 21.17 -13.06
C VAL A 141 13.01 20.78 -13.90
N THR A 142 12.93 19.74 -14.72
CA THR A 142 14.03 19.33 -15.60
C THR A 142 14.34 20.40 -16.65
N MET A 143 13.32 21.07 -17.18
CA MET A 143 13.48 22.16 -18.15
C MET A 143 14.14 23.39 -17.54
N LEU A 144 14.17 23.53 -16.21
CA LEU A 144 14.93 24.60 -15.55
C LEU A 144 16.44 24.39 -15.67
N ILE A 145 16.87 23.14 -15.70
CA ILE A 145 18.28 22.76 -15.85
C ILE A 145 18.63 22.64 -17.35
N LEU A 146 17.68 22.14 -18.15
CA LEU A 146 17.85 21.85 -19.58
C LEU A 146 16.70 22.50 -20.39
N PRO A 147 16.71 23.82 -20.59
CA PRO A 147 15.61 24.55 -21.25
C PRO A 147 15.42 24.14 -22.72
N GLU A 148 16.44 23.59 -23.37
CA GLU A 148 16.38 23.06 -24.74
C GLU A 148 15.31 21.94 -24.92
N LEU A 149 14.86 21.33 -23.82
CA LEU A 149 13.85 20.27 -23.83
C LEU A 149 12.41 20.80 -23.85
N ALA A 150 12.19 22.11 -23.78
CA ALA A 150 10.86 22.72 -23.77
C ALA A 150 9.91 22.25 -24.90
N PRO A 151 10.36 22.12 -26.17
CA PRO A 151 9.50 21.61 -27.25
C PRO A 151 9.04 20.15 -27.05
N TYR A 152 9.74 19.39 -26.21
CA TYR A 152 9.50 17.97 -25.95
C TYR A 152 8.83 17.71 -24.59
N ARG A 153 8.32 18.75 -23.91
CA ARG A 153 7.73 18.67 -22.56
C ARG A 153 6.79 17.47 -22.39
N ILE A 154 5.79 17.32 -23.26
CA ILE A 154 4.80 16.24 -23.12
C ILE A 154 5.42 14.85 -23.30
N ILE A 155 6.33 14.70 -24.27
CA ILE A 155 7.01 13.44 -24.55
C ILE A 155 7.92 13.07 -23.38
N LEU A 156 8.58 14.05 -22.76
CA LEU A 156 9.43 13.85 -21.60
C LEU A 156 8.61 13.40 -20.37
N ALA A 157 7.42 13.99 -20.16
CA ALA A 157 6.50 13.56 -19.11
C ALA A 157 6.03 12.10 -19.31
N GLU A 158 5.67 11.71 -20.54
CA GLU A 158 5.32 10.32 -20.86
C GLU A 158 6.49 9.36 -20.65
N LEU A 159 7.71 9.77 -21.05
CA LEU A 159 8.93 8.99 -20.88
C LEU A 159 9.22 8.74 -19.39
N PHE A 160 9.04 9.75 -18.55
CA PHE A 160 9.18 9.63 -17.10
C PHE A 160 8.16 8.66 -16.49
N ALA A 161 6.87 8.80 -16.84
CA ALA A 161 5.83 7.89 -16.40
C ALA A 161 6.13 6.44 -16.82
N PHE A 162 6.60 6.24 -18.05
CA PHE A 162 7.00 4.94 -18.57
C PHE A 162 8.22 4.36 -17.85
N PHE A 163 9.25 5.18 -17.61
CA PHE A 163 10.48 4.75 -16.95
C PHE A 163 10.20 4.19 -15.55
N ILE A 164 9.45 4.92 -14.72
CA ILE A 164 9.10 4.46 -13.36
C ILE A 164 8.27 3.18 -13.41
N MET A 165 7.30 3.09 -14.34
CA MET A 165 6.52 1.87 -14.54
C MET A 165 7.42 0.67 -14.85
N VAL A 166 8.36 0.80 -15.80
CA VAL A 166 9.28 -0.29 -16.18
C VAL A 166 10.14 -0.73 -15.00
N VAL A 167 10.69 0.23 -14.24
CA VAL A 167 11.49 -0.07 -13.04
C VAL A 167 10.66 -0.87 -12.02
N LEU A 168 9.42 -0.44 -11.76
CA LEU A 168 8.52 -1.12 -10.82
C LEU A 168 8.11 -2.51 -11.28
N VAL A 169 7.80 -2.70 -12.56
CA VAL A 169 7.42 -4.01 -13.11
C VAL A 169 8.62 -4.96 -13.15
N ALA A 170 9.81 -4.47 -13.51
CA ALA A 170 11.02 -5.28 -13.62
C ALA A 170 11.60 -5.69 -12.26
N MET A 171 11.71 -4.75 -11.32
CA MET A 171 12.27 -5.00 -9.99
C MET A 171 11.22 -5.58 -9.01
N GLY A 172 9.94 -5.31 -9.26
CA GLY A 172 8.85 -5.54 -8.32
C GLY A 172 8.78 -4.44 -7.25
N PRO A 173 7.57 -4.10 -6.73
CA PRO A 173 7.40 -3.02 -5.75
C PRO A 173 8.33 -3.15 -4.55
N GLN A 174 8.42 -4.34 -3.96
CA GLN A 174 9.20 -4.58 -2.73
C GLN A 174 10.70 -4.25 -2.86
N ARG A 175 11.30 -4.45 -4.04
CA ARG A 175 12.73 -4.18 -4.26
C ARG A 175 13.00 -2.76 -4.73
N ALA A 176 11.98 -2.08 -5.26
CA ALA A 176 12.09 -0.69 -5.69
C ALA A 176 11.92 0.30 -4.51
N VAL A 177 11.12 -0.05 -3.49
CA VAL A 177 10.88 0.82 -2.31
C VAL A 177 12.17 1.33 -1.65
N PRO A 178 13.21 0.51 -1.38
CA PRO A 178 14.45 1.02 -0.78
C PRO A 178 15.15 2.11 -1.61
N LEU A 179 15.07 2.03 -2.95
CA LEU A 179 15.62 3.06 -3.83
C LEU A 179 14.85 4.38 -3.67
N PHE A 180 13.53 4.30 -3.53
CA PHE A 180 12.66 5.45 -3.28
C PHE A 180 12.92 6.08 -1.91
N LEU A 181 13.18 5.27 -0.89
CA LEU A 181 13.50 5.74 0.47
C LEU A 181 14.82 6.52 0.52
N ILE A 182 15.84 6.10 -0.23
CA ILE A 182 17.13 6.79 -0.28
C ILE A 182 16.95 8.18 -0.92
N GLY A 183 16.24 8.27 -2.04
CA GLY A 183 15.96 9.55 -2.70
C GLY A 183 15.09 10.48 -1.83
N GLY A 184 14.01 9.94 -1.26
CA GLY A 184 13.14 10.68 -0.34
C GLY A 184 13.87 11.18 0.91
N GLY A 185 14.74 10.35 1.49
CA GLY A 185 15.55 10.73 2.65
C GLY A 185 16.58 11.80 2.33
N ALA A 186 17.29 11.68 1.21
CA ALA A 186 18.27 12.67 0.75
C ALA A 186 17.61 14.04 0.50
N PHE A 187 16.47 14.05 -0.21
CA PHE A 187 15.72 15.28 -0.45
C PHE A 187 15.18 15.87 0.85
N THR A 188 14.54 15.08 1.71
CA THR A 188 14.00 15.55 3.00
C THR A 188 15.07 16.23 3.84
N LEU A 189 16.26 15.61 3.96
CA LEU A 189 17.38 16.17 4.70
C LEU A 189 17.88 17.47 4.07
N PHE A 190 18.03 17.49 2.74
CA PHE A 190 18.42 18.69 1.99
C PHE A 190 17.42 19.83 2.23
N THR A 191 16.12 19.56 2.09
CA THR A 191 15.07 20.57 2.23
C THR A 191 15.00 21.13 3.64
N VAL A 192 15.21 20.32 4.69
CA VAL A 192 15.29 20.81 6.08
C VAL A 192 16.42 21.82 6.24
N VAL A 193 17.61 21.51 5.71
CA VAL A 193 18.78 22.40 5.80
C VAL A 193 18.55 23.66 4.96
N ALA A 194 18.10 23.49 3.72
CA ALA A 194 17.82 24.58 2.78
C ALA A 194 16.75 25.54 3.30
N LEU A 195 15.61 25.03 3.77
CA LEU A 195 14.56 25.86 4.37
C LEU A 195 14.99 26.47 5.71
N GLY A 196 15.85 25.78 6.47
CA GLY A 196 16.47 26.37 7.66
C GLY A 196 17.26 27.63 7.31
N MET A 197 18.04 27.60 6.23
CA MET A 197 18.76 28.78 5.72
C MET A 197 17.78 29.86 5.27
N VAL A 198 16.83 29.53 4.39
CA VAL A 198 15.79 30.45 3.88
C VAL A 198 15.04 31.14 5.03
N GLY A 199 14.62 30.39 6.04
CA GLY A 199 13.89 30.92 7.20
C GLY A 199 14.72 31.89 8.04
N VAL A 200 16.00 31.56 8.29
CA VAL A 200 16.91 32.45 9.03
C VAL A 200 17.20 33.70 8.20
N THR A 201 17.54 33.56 6.93
CA THR A 201 17.96 34.69 6.09
C THR A 201 16.80 35.61 5.76
N SER A 202 15.61 35.08 5.47
CA SER A 202 14.43 35.94 5.27
C SER A 202 14.12 36.78 6.50
N PHE A 203 14.27 36.22 7.70
CA PHE A 203 14.06 36.96 8.94
C PHE A 203 15.07 38.09 9.15
N TRP A 204 16.36 37.85 8.91
CA TRP A 204 17.42 38.83 9.14
C TRP A 204 17.63 39.82 7.99
N ASP A 205 17.37 39.40 6.75
CA ASP A 205 17.63 40.14 5.52
C ASP A 205 16.35 40.36 4.67
N PRO A 206 15.39 41.18 5.15
CA PRO A 206 14.22 41.59 4.36
C PRO A 206 14.58 42.27 3.04
N GLN A 207 15.71 42.95 3.04
CA GLN A 207 16.15 43.84 1.98
C GLN A 207 16.46 43.14 0.65
N TRP A 208 16.60 41.80 0.64
CA TRP A 208 16.84 41.03 -0.59
C TRP A 208 15.63 40.92 -1.53
N VAL A 209 14.50 41.54 -1.18
CA VAL A 209 13.30 41.65 -2.02
C VAL A 209 13.58 42.11 -3.46
N PHE A 210 14.60 42.95 -3.69
CA PHE A 210 14.94 43.44 -5.03
C PHE A 210 15.39 42.33 -5.99
N LEU A 211 15.89 41.20 -5.48
CA LEU A 211 16.28 40.06 -6.32
C LEU A 211 15.07 39.32 -6.88
N THR A 212 13.94 39.35 -6.17
CA THR A 212 12.71 38.64 -6.57
C THR A 212 12.24 39.08 -7.95
N GLU A 213 12.17 40.38 -8.21
CA GLU A 213 11.68 40.89 -9.50
C GLU A 213 12.58 40.45 -10.66
N GLY A 214 13.91 40.54 -10.49
CA GLY A 214 14.84 40.10 -11.53
C GLY A 214 14.81 38.60 -11.80
N ILE A 215 14.60 37.76 -10.77
CA ILE A 215 14.43 36.31 -10.95
C ILE A 215 13.13 36.02 -11.71
N VAL A 216 12.01 36.62 -11.29
CA VAL A 216 10.70 36.37 -11.90
C VAL A 216 10.67 36.84 -13.36
N ASN A 217 11.16 38.04 -13.64
CA ASN A 217 11.14 38.61 -14.99
C ASN A 217 12.07 37.82 -15.94
N ARG A 218 13.19 37.28 -15.44
CA ARG A 218 14.05 36.34 -16.19
C ARG A 218 13.29 35.06 -16.55
N LEU A 219 12.48 34.53 -15.63
CA LEU A 219 11.71 33.31 -15.87
C LEU A 219 10.57 33.54 -16.86
N GLU A 220 9.89 34.68 -16.79
CA GLU A 220 8.88 35.10 -17.79
C GLU A 220 9.51 35.27 -19.18
N ALA A 221 10.65 35.97 -19.27
CA ALA A 221 11.33 36.24 -20.55
C ALA A 221 11.83 34.97 -21.26
N ASN A 222 12.20 33.93 -20.49
CA ASN A 222 12.62 32.65 -21.05
C ASN A 222 11.43 31.71 -21.37
N GLY A 223 10.18 32.16 -21.21
CA GLY A 223 8.99 31.35 -21.40
C GLY A 223 8.86 30.20 -20.39
N VAL A 224 9.56 30.28 -19.26
CA VAL A 224 9.51 29.26 -18.18
C VAL A 224 8.28 29.47 -17.31
N VAL A 225 7.86 30.73 -17.13
CA VAL A 225 6.65 31.09 -16.40
C VAL A 225 5.63 31.66 -17.38
N GLU A 226 4.47 31.02 -17.50
CA GLU A 226 3.39 31.44 -18.40
C GLU A 226 2.53 32.58 -17.80
N HIS A 227 2.36 32.59 -16.48
CA HIS A 227 1.48 33.55 -15.79
C HIS A 227 1.99 33.93 -14.40
N VAL A 228 2.03 35.23 -14.08
CA VAL A 228 2.39 35.75 -12.76
C VAL A 228 1.24 36.53 -12.16
N VAL A 229 0.85 36.15 -10.94
CA VAL A 229 -0.19 36.84 -10.18
C VAL A 229 0.46 37.77 -9.15
N ARG A 230 0.29 39.08 -9.37
CA ARG A 230 0.74 40.15 -8.48
C ARG A 230 -0.45 40.81 -7.77
N ILE A 231 -0.16 41.50 -6.67
CA ILE A 231 -1.14 42.28 -5.91
C ILE A 231 -1.65 43.42 -6.78
N GLN A 232 -2.96 43.48 -7.04
CA GLN A 232 -3.57 44.53 -7.86
C GLN A 232 -3.99 45.78 -7.06
N GLN A 233 -4.27 45.64 -5.76
CA GLN A 233 -4.77 46.73 -4.90
C GLN A 233 -4.30 46.53 -3.44
N ASP A 234 -4.36 47.54 -2.58
CA ASP A 234 -4.05 47.35 -1.16
C ASP A 234 -5.08 46.46 -0.45
N ILE A 235 -4.64 45.63 0.51
CA ILE A 235 -5.55 44.74 1.24
C ILE A 235 -6.61 45.52 2.05
N SER A 236 -6.29 46.75 2.45
CA SER A 236 -7.19 47.66 3.17
C SER A 236 -8.35 48.17 2.31
N THR A 237 -8.23 48.09 0.98
CA THR A 237 -9.27 48.49 0.03
C THR A 237 -10.16 47.32 -0.41
N ILE A 238 -9.82 46.09 -0.04
CA ILE A 238 -10.64 44.91 -0.34
C ILE A 238 -11.85 44.86 0.60
N GLY A 239 -13.06 44.79 0.02
CA GLY A 239 -14.28 44.56 0.79
C GLY A 239 -14.33 43.15 1.41
N THR A 240 -15.00 43.01 2.56
CA THR A 240 -15.09 41.75 3.32
C THR A 240 -15.51 40.54 2.48
N MET A 241 -16.41 40.73 1.51
CA MET A 241 -16.86 39.65 0.61
C MET A 241 -15.74 39.12 -0.28
N LEU A 242 -14.96 40.03 -0.89
CA LEU A 242 -13.83 39.66 -1.74
C LEU A 242 -12.71 39.03 -0.91
N PHE A 243 -12.48 39.51 0.32
CA PHE A 243 -11.55 38.87 1.26
C PHE A 243 -11.92 37.40 1.50
N PHE A 244 -13.18 37.10 1.85
CA PHE A 244 -13.62 35.72 2.09
C PHE A 244 -13.54 34.86 0.82
N GLN A 245 -13.86 35.43 -0.34
CA GLN A 245 -13.73 34.72 -1.62
C GLN A 245 -12.27 34.32 -1.89
N LEU A 246 -11.32 35.26 -1.78
CA LEU A 246 -9.89 35.00 -1.96
C LEU A 246 -9.36 34.05 -0.88
N PHE A 247 -9.84 34.18 0.35
CA PHE A 247 -9.47 33.29 1.46
C PHE A 247 -9.89 31.84 1.19
N LEU A 248 -11.15 31.61 0.79
CA LEU A 248 -11.65 30.27 0.49
C LEU A 248 -10.99 29.69 -0.77
N ARG A 249 -10.75 30.50 -1.80
CA ARG A 249 -10.01 30.08 -3.01
C ARG A 249 -8.56 29.71 -2.67
N SER A 250 -7.89 30.51 -1.85
CA SER A 250 -6.55 30.21 -1.33
C SER A 250 -6.55 28.92 -0.52
N MET A 251 -7.53 28.73 0.38
CA MET A 251 -7.69 27.46 1.11
C MET A 251 -7.84 26.29 0.14
N SER A 252 -8.74 26.37 -0.83
CA SER A 252 -8.98 25.27 -1.78
C SER A 252 -7.73 24.85 -2.54
N SER A 253 -6.84 25.79 -2.84
CA SER A 253 -5.61 25.54 -3.61
C SER A 253 -4.48 25.04 -2.70
N ALA A 254 -4.33 25.66 -1.53
CA ALA A 254 -3.34 25.26 -0.52
C ALA A 254 -3.61 23.88 0.10
N MET A 255 -4.83 23.36 0.02
CA MET A 255 -5.18 22.00 0.49
C MET A 255 -4.29 20.93 -0.14
N LEU A 256 -3.88 21.13 -1.39
CA LEU A 256 -3.08 20.17 -2.15
C LEU A 256 -1.82 19.68 -1.45
N GLY A 257 -1.12 20.54 -0.70
CA GLY A 257 0.10 20.12 0.00
C GLY A 257 -0.11 19.12 1.14
N PHE A 258 -1.36 18.71 1.41
CA PHE A 258 -1.71 17.67 2.38
C PHE A 258 -2.10 16.32 1.74
N SER A 259 -2.08 16.23 0.42
CA SER A 259 -2.49 15.03 -0.34
C SER A 259 -1.71 13.76 -0.01
N GLY A 260 -0.41 13.86 0.29
CA GLY A 260 0.39 12.68 0.70
C GLY A 260 -0.01 12.05 2.05
N TYR A 261 -1.04 12.56 2.73
CA TYR A 261 -1.43 12.09 4.06
C TYR A 261 -2.27 10.82 4.06
N GLU A 262 -3.08 10.53 3.03
CA GLU A 262 -3.77 9.21 2.94
C GLU A 262 -2.87 8.06 2.51
N VAL A 263 -1.66 8.34 2.01
CA VAL A 263 -0.72 7.29 1.63
C VAL A 263 -0.18 6.58 2.87
N ILE A 264 -0.08 7.25 4.02
CA ILE A 264 0.51 6.70 5.25
C ILE A 264 -0.25 5.46 5.75
N PRO A 265 -1.59 5.50 5.91
CA PRO A 265 -2.34 4.30 6.26
C PRO A 265 -2.38 3.28 5.12
N ALA A 266 -2.35 3.71 3.86
CA ALA A 266 -2.35 2.81 2.71
C ALA A 266 -1.07 1.95 2.62
N SER A 267 0.10 2.57 2.88
CA SER A 267 1.41 1.90 2.96
C SER A 267 1.66 1.22 4.31
N GLY A 268 0.81 1.49 5.32
CA GLY A 268 0.88 0.93 6.67
C GLY A 268 0.87 -0.61 6.75
N LYS A 269 0.40 -1.31 5.70
CA LYS A 269 0.49 -2.78 5.59
C LYS A 269 1.93 -3.29 5.73
N HIS A 270 2.91 -2.51 5.25
CA HIS A 270 4.32 -2.85 5.24
C HIS A 270 5.09 -2.27 6.44
N ALA A 271 4.41 -1.61 7.37
CA ALA A 271 5.05 -0.96 8.52
C ALA A 271 5.67 -1.98 9.49
N ALA A 272 6.78 -1.59 10.13
CA ALA A 272 7.40 -2.34 11.21
C ALA A 272 6.48 -2.45 12.44
N ARG A 273 6.64 -3.51 13.23
CA ARG A 273 5.76 -3.80 14.38
C ARG A 273 6.24 -3.08 15.65
N PRO A 274 5.33 -2.54 16.49
CA PRO A 274 3.87 -2.50 16.32
C PRO A 274 3.42 -1.44 15.29
N LYS A 275 2.69 -1.89 14.25
CA LYS A 275 2.34 -1.09 13.06
C LYS A 275 1.59 0.20 13.40
N TRP A 276 0.61 0.13 14.30
CA TRP A 276 -0.16 1.31 14.69
C TRP A 276 0.73 2.42 15.27
N LYS A 277 1.80 2.06 15.99
CA LYS A 277 2.70 3.03 16.62
C LYS A 277 3.56 3.70 15.57
N VAL A 278 4.08 2.93 14.62
CA VAL A 278 4.87 3.43 13.50
C VAL A 278 4.02 4.39 12.67
N ILE A 279 2.84 3.95 12.24
CA ILE A 279 1.89 4.77 11.46
C ILE A 279 1.49 6.03 12.25
N SER A 280 1.11 5.90 13.52
CA SER A 280 0.72 7.04 14.37
C SER A 280 1.83 8.08 14.52
N THR A 281 3.07 7.62 14.67
CA THR A 281 4.21 8.52 14.84
C THR A 281 4.57 9.18 13.51
N ALA A 282 4.57 8.41 12.41
CA ALA A 282 4.78 8.94 11.06
C ALA A 282 3.72 10.01 10.72
N LEU A 283 2.43 9.73 10.96
CA LEU A 283 1.31 10.67 10.80
C LEU A 283 1.55 11.99 11.55
N THR A 284 2.06 11.92 12.79
CA THR A 284 2.28 13.11 13.61
C THR A 284 3.48 13.91 13.12
N LEU A 285 4.60 13.23 12.84
CA LEU A 285 5.83 13.86 12.34
C LEU A 285 5.64 14.47 10.96
N ALA A 286 4.97 13.77 10.05
CA ALA A 286 4.64 14.27 8.72
C ALA A 286 3.79 15.55 8.79
N ALA A 287 2.79 15.61 9.68
CA ALA A 287 1.99 16.82 9.85
C ALA A 287 2.81 18.00 10.40
N VAL A 288 3.64 17.77 11.42
CA VAL A 288 4.56 18.82 11.94
C VAL A 288 5.50 19.31 10.85
N PHE A 289 6.01 18.39 10.05
CA PHE A 289 6.94 18.66 8.98
C PHE A 289 6.31 19.47 7.84
N LEU A 290 5.15 19.06 7.31
CA LEU A 290 4.43 19.77 6.25
C LEU A 290 3.97 21.16 6.69
N ILE A 291 3.44 21.26 7.92
CA ILE A 291 3.03 22.55 8.49
C ILE A 291 4.26 23.45 8.68
N GLY A 292 5.35 22.91 9.23
CA GLY A 292 6.58 23.66 9.49
C GLY A 292 7.23 24.20 8.22
N THR A 293 7.36 23.35 7.20
CA THR A 293 7.94 23.74 5.90
C THR A 293 7.08 24.79 5.20
N GLY A 294 5.75 24.61 5.15
CA GLY A 294 4.85 25.60 4.56
C GLY A 294 4.81 26.94 5.32
N ILE A 295 4.94 26.95 6.65
CA ILE A 295 5.07 28.21 7.42
C ILE A 295 6.35 28.95 7.02
N VAL A 296 7.48 28.26 6.95
CA VAL A 296 8.77 28.88 6.62
C VAL A 296 8.75 29.45 5.20
N GLN A 297 8.23 28.69 4.23
CA GLN A 297 8.07 29.15 2.85
C GLN A 297 7.14 30.36 2.74
N LEU A 298 5.91 30.28 3.28
CA LEU A 298 4.98 31.42 3.23
C LEU A 298 5.51 32.67 3.94
N PHE A 299 6.28 32.48 5.02
CA PHE A 299 6.96 33.57 5.70
C PHE A 299 8.04 34.21 4.82
N ALA A 300 8.92 33.41 4.22
CA ALA A 300 9.97 33.89 3.33
C ALA A 300 9.38 34.56 2.08
N ALA A 301 8.38 33.93 1.44
CA ALA A 301 7.65 34.49 0.31
C ALA A 301 7.00 35.83 0.62
N ARG A 302 6.40 35.99 1.82
CA ARG A 302 5.87 37.29 2.25
C ARG A 302 6.98 38.33 2.42
N GLN A 303 8.08 37.93 3.03
CA GLN A 303 9.16 38.83 3.42
C GLN A 303 9.95 39.35 2.20
N TRP A 304 10.17 38.49 1.22
CA TRP A 304 10.81 38.82 -0.05
C TRP A 304 9.80 39.10 -1.18
N GLN A 305 8.52 39.28 -0.84
CA GLN A 305 7.42 39.62 -1.76
C GLN A 305 7.36 38.76 -3.03
N ILE A 306 7.60 37.46 -2.90
CA ILE A 306 7.61 36.53 -4.04
C ILE A 306 6.18 36.37 -4.58
N PRO A 307 5.91 36.72 -5.86
CA PRO A 307 4.59 36.57 -6.46
C PRO A 307 4.27 35.09 -6.73
N ALA A 308 3.02 34.77 -7.07
CA ALA A 308 2.70 33.44 -7.55
C ALA A 308 3.05 33.30 -9.04
N THR A 309 3.91 32.35 -9.37
CA THR A 309 4.48 32.12 -10.71
C THR A 309 4.02 30.77 -11.27
N GLU A 310 3.15 30.73 -12.26
CA GLU A 310 2.70 29.48 -12.89
C GLU A 310 3.85 28.83 -13.68
N GLY A 311 4.26 27.62 -13.31
CA GLY A 311 5.37 26.88 -13.93
C GLY A 311 6.68 26.88 -13.13
N TYR A 312 6.86 27.79 -12.17
CA TYR A 312 8.09 27.85 -11.34
C TYR A 312 7.76 27.94 -9.86
N SER A 313 8.22 26.97 -9.05
CA SER A 313 7.84 26.92 -7.63
C SER A 313 8.42 28.08 -6.82
N THR A 314 7.63 28.63 -5.88
CA THR A 314 8.09 29.67 -4.93
C THR A 314 9.34 29.23 -4.17
N LEU A 315 9.42 27.94 -3.82
CA LEU A 315 10.57 27.34 -3.14
C LEU A 315 11.88 27.50 -3.92
N LEU A 316 11.84 27.37 -5.25
CA LEU A 316 13.04 27.53 -6.08
C LEU A 316 13.50 28.99 -6.13
N ILE A 317 12.57 29.95 -6.14
CA ILE A 317 12.90 31.38 -6.05
C ILE A 317 13.60 31.68 -4.72
N GLU A 318 13.09 31.14 -3.61
CA GLU A 318 13.72 31.24 -2.29
C GLU A 318 15.14 30.66 -2.30
N TYR A 319 15.34 29.51 -2.96
CA TYR A 319 16.65 28.87 -3.11
C TYR A 319 17.61 29.69 -3.96
N GLU A 320 17.15 30.32 -5.04
CA GLU A 320 17.97 31.21 -5.86
C GLU A 320 18.47 32.44 -5.10
N ILE A 321 17.62 33.05 -4.29
CA ILE A 321 18.00 34.19 -3.44
C ILE A 321 19.12 33.77 -2.47
N VAL A 322 18.94 32.65 -1.76
CA VAL A 322 19.95 32.13 -0.82
C VAL A 322 21.22 31.69 -1.56
N ALA A 323 21.09 31.08 -2.73
CA ALA A 323 22.22 30.64 -3.54
C ALA A 323 23.10 31.82 -3.98
N ALA A 324 22.50 32.94 -4.39
CA ALA A 324 23.23 34.13 -4.78
C ALA A 324 23.83 34.89 -3.58
N GLN A 325 23.05 35.05 -2.50
CA GLN A 325 23.42 35.92 -1.38
C GLN A 325 24.29 35.26 -0.32
N VAL A 326 24.01 34.00 0.02
CA VAL A 326 24.68 33.30 1.13
C VAL A 326 25.77 32.37 0.64
N LEU A 327 25.50 31.63 -0.45
CA LEU A 327 26.41 30.62 -1.00
C LEU A 327 27.19 31.12 -2.22
N GLY A 328 26.84 32.30 -2.71
CA GLY A 328 27.46 33.00 -3.83
C GLY A 328 28.36 34.14 -3.36
N THR A 329 28.58 35.11 -4.24
CA THR A 329 29.40 36.29 -3.92
C THR A 329 28.63 37.42 -3.24
N GLY A 330 27.30 37.30 -3.09
CA GLY A 330 26.45 38.40 -2.69
C GLY A 330 26.16 39.37 -3.85
N ILE A 331 25.02 40.05 -3.77
CA ILE A 331 24.62 41.09 -4.72
C ILE A 331 24.07 42.27 -3.92
N GLU A 332 24.63 43.45 -4.11
CA GLU A 332 24.04 44.69 -3.64
C GLU A 332 23.27 45.39 -4.76
N PRO A 333 22.26 46.23 -4.45
CA PRO A 333 21.53 46.99 -5.48
C PRO A 333 22.44 47.85 -6.38
N THR A 334 23.62 48.26 -5.88
CA THR A 334 24.63 49.00 -6.64
C THR A 334 25.37 48.18 -7.68
N ASP A 335 25.38 46.85 -7.55
CA ASP A 335 26.03 45.94 -8.51
C ASP A 335 25.19 45.76 -9.79
N VAL A 336 23.89 46.10 -9.72
CA VAL A 336 22.95 46.04 -10.83
C VAL A 336 23.12 47.27 -11.72
N THR A 337 24.08 47.20 -12.64
CA THR A 337 24.36 48.26 -13.62
C THR A 337 23.80 47.89 -15.00
N VAL A 338 22.85 48.68 -15.48
CA VAL A 338 22.28 48.49 -16.84
C VAL A 338 23.32 48.87 -17.89
N THR A 339 23.62 47.94 -18.78
CA THR A 339 24.56 48.15 -19.89
C THR A 339 23.83 48.39 -21.22
N ASP A 340 24.56 48.90 -22.21
CA ASP A 340 24.06 49.03 -23.58
C ASP A 340 23.72 47.68 -24.23
N ALA A 341 24.26 46.57 -23.73
CA ALA A 341 23.87 45.23 -24.18
C ALA A 341 22.47 44.87 -23.66
N ASP A 342 22.19 45.15 -22.39
CA ASP A 342 20.89 44.88 -21.76
C ASP A 342 19.77 45.72 -22.41
N ARG A 343 20.06 47.00 -22.69
CA ARG A 343 19.13 47.89 -23.42
C ARG A 343 18.85 47.41 -24.83
N ARG A 344 19.86 46.90 -25.54
CA ARG A 344 19.69 46.35 -26.90
C ARG A 344 18.86 45.07 -26.89
N ALA A 345 19.15 44.14 -25.99
CA ALA A 345 18.37 42.92 -25.82
C ALA A 345 16.91 43.23 -25.45
N ALA A 346 16.66 44.17 -24.53
CA ALA A 346 15.32 44.63 -24.20
C ALA A 346 14.58 45.28 -25.38
N THR A 347 15.30 46.02 -26.23
CA THR A 347 14.73 46.62 -27.45
C THR A 347 14.38 45.55 -28.49
N GLU A 348 15.23 44.53 -28.65
CA GLU A 348 14.99 43.41 -29.56
C GLU A 348 13.75 42.60 -29.12
N LEU A 349 13.61 42.35 -27.82
CA LEU A 349 12.42 41.74 -27.20
C LEU A 349 11.14 42.56 -27.46
N TYR A 350 11.22 43.89 -27.35
CA TYR A 350 10.10 44.77 -27.66
C TYR A 350 9.70 44.70 -29.14
N ASP A 351 10.70 44.63 -30.03
CA ASP A 351 10.48 44.63 -31.47
C ASP A 351 9.97 43.26 -31.99
N THR A 352 10.16 42.15 -31.24
CA THR A 352 9.63 40.81 -31.58
C THR A 352 8.21 40.53 -31.04
N LEU A 353 7.80 41.17 -29.94
CA LEU A 353 6.45 41.05 -29.35
C LEU A 353 5.27 41.22 -30.35
N PRO A 354 5.31 42.12 -31.36
CA PRO A 354 4.23 42.25 -32.35
C PRO A 354 4.08 41.02 -33.26
N ALA A 355 5.17 40.31 -33.55
CA ALA A 355 5.17 39.14 -34.43
C ALA A 355 4.65 37.88 -33.72
N GLU A 356 4.95 37.73 -32.43
CA GLU A 356 4.43 36.64 -31.59
C GLU A 356 2.92 36.80 -31.35
N ARG A 357 2.44 38.04 -31.04
CA ARG A 357 0.99 38.34 -30.91
C ARG A 357 0.19 37.97 -32.16
N ALA A 358 0.71 38.30 -33.35
CA ALA A 358 0.06 37.96 -34.61
C ALA A 358 -0.01 36.43 -34.84
N SER A 359 0.96 35.68 -34.33
CA SER A 359 0.99 34.21 -34.44
C SER A 359 0.07 33.52 -33.43
N GLU A 360 -0.05 34.05 -32.20
CA GLU A 360 -0.93 33.52 -31.15
C GLU A 360 -2.42 33.78 -31.45
N GLU A 361 -2.76 34.96 -31.98
CA GLU A 361 -4.13 35.28 -32.44
C GLU A 361 -4.57 34.38 -33.60
N LEU A 362 -3.64 33.97 -34.47
CA LEU A 362 -3.91 33.03 -35.57
C LEU A 362 -4.06 31.58 -35.11
N LEU A 363 -3.51 31.21 -33.95
CA LEU A 363 -3.53 29.84 -33.40
C LEU A 363 -4.61 29.64 -32.32
N GLY A 364 -5.35 30.68 -31.93
CA GLY A 364 -6.43 30.61 -30.95
C GLY A 364 -5.95 30.40 -29.51
N GLY A 365 -4.73 30.84 -29.19
CA GLY A 365 -4.14 30.76 -27.85
C GLY A 365 -4.78 31.73 -26.84
N SER A 366 -4.88 31.29 -25.59
CA SER A 366 -5.40 32.05 -24.44
C SER A 366 -4.69 33.40 -24.29
N GLU A 367 -5.45 34.44 -23.95
CA GLU A 367 -4.97 35.79 -23.65
C GLU A 367 -3.75 35.78 -22.71
N SER A 368 -2.57 36.13 -23.23
CA SER A 368 -1.36 36.34 -22.43
C SER A 368 -1.44 37.70 -21.72
N HIS A 369 -1.41 37.69 -20.38
CA HIS A 369 -1.56 38.91 -19.55
C HIS A 369 -0.35 39.87 -19.62
N LEU A 370 0.75 39.50 -20.29
CA LEU A 370 1.82 40.44 -20.70
C LEU A 370 1.24 41.63 -21.49
N ALA A 371 0.11 41.41 -22.17
CA ALA A 371 -0.50 42.36 -23.06
C ALA A 371 -1.29 43.49 -22.38
N ASP A 372 -1.48 43.53 -21.06
CA ASP A 372 -2.38 44.54 -20.45
C ASP A 372 -1.72 45.53 -19.46
N GLU A 373 -0.59 45.18 -18.81
CA GLU A 373 0.18 46.13 -17.97
C GLU A 373 1.42 46.70 -18.68
N GLN A 374 2.21 45.87 -19.36
CA GLN A 374 3.41 46.32 -20.09
C GLN A 374 3.08 47.00 -21.42
N SER A 375 1.90 46.75 -21.99
CA SER A 375 1.39 47.43 -23.18
C SER A 375 0.97 48.88 -22.94
N ARG A 376 0.79 49.27 -21.67
CA ARG A 376 0.47 50.65 -21.24
C ARG A 376 1.72 51.48 -20.98
N LEU A 377 2.89 50.86 -20.91
CA LEU A 377 4.17 51.54 -20.75
C LEU A 377 4.64 52.14 -22.09
N SER A 378 5.29 53.30 -22.03
CA SER A 378 5.94 53.83 -23.23
C SER A 378 7.10 52.92 -23.64
N ARG A 379 7.49 52.91 -24.92
CA ARG A 379 8.64 52.12 -25.40
C ARG A 379 9.90 52.35 -24.55
N ALA A 380 10.11 53.58 -24.09
CA ALA A 380 11.26 53.94 -23.25
C ALA A 380 11.15 53.27 -21.87
N ASP A 381 9.97 53.34 -21.23
CA ASP A 381 9.76 52.75 -19.90
C ASP A 381 9.85 51.21 -19.95
N PHE A 382 9.30 50.58 -21.00
CA PHE A 382 9.44 49.13 -21.19
C PHE A 382 10.91 48.72 -21.31
N VAL A 383 11.67 49.41 -22.18
CA VAL A 383 13.09 49.09 -22.39
C VAL A 383 13.90 49.33 -21.13
N ASP A 384 13.63 50.39 -20.36
CA ASP A 384 14.33 50.67 -19.11
C ASP A 384 14.04 49.60 -18.04
N THR A 385 12.78 49.18 -17.87
CA THR A 385 12.41 48.12 -16.92
C THR A 385 13.04 46.78 -17.31
N VAL A 386 12.86 46.33 -18.56
CA VAL A 386 13.39 45.04 -19.01
C VAL A 386 14.92 45.03 -19.03
N ALA A 387 15.57 46.15 -19.37
CA ALA A 387 17.03 46.25 -19.31
C ALA A 387 17.56 46.19 -17.88
N TYR A 388 16.83 46.73 -16.90
CA TYR A 388 17.16 46.57 -15.49
C TYR A 388 17.03 45.11 -15.05
N ASP A 389 15.97 44.42 -15.46
CA ASP A 389 15.76 43.00 -15.14
C ASP A 389 16.85 42.10 -15.74
N LEU A 390 17.22 42.36 -17.00
CA LEU A 390 18.34 41.66 -17.65
C LEU A 390 19.67 41.91 -16.92
N ALA A 391 19.88 43.13 -16.41
CA ALA A 391 21.05 43.44 -15.60
C ALA A 391 21.05 42.68 -14.25
N ILE A 392 19.89 42.54 -13.60
CA ILE A 392 19.76 41.71 -12.39
C ILE A 392 20.03 40.23 -12.72
N ALA A 393 19.43 39.70 -13.79
CA ALA A 393 19.64 38.32 -14.22
C ALA A 393 21.12 38.03 -14.50
N ARG A 394 21.83 38.97 -15.13
CA ARG A 394 23.27 38.88 -15.34
C ARG A 394 24.04 38.91 -14.01
N ALA A 395 23.69 39.81 -13.09
CA ALA A 395 24.32 39.89 -11.78
C ALA A 395 24.11 38.60 -10.97
N LEU A 396 22.90 38.02 -11.02
CA LEU A 396 22.56 36.72 -10.41
C LEU A 396 23.41 35.59 -10.96
N ASN A 397 23.52 35.49 -12.29
CA ASN A 397 24.36 34.47 -12.92
C ASN A 397 25.83 34.67 -12.54
N ALA A 398 26.33 35.90 -12.55
CA ALA A 398 27.71 36.20 -12.16
C ALA A 398 28.00 35.88 -10.69
N ALA A 399 27.05 36.14 -9.79
CA ALA A 399 27.20 35.90 -8.35
C ALA A 399 27.13 34.43 -7.96
N THR A 400 26.51 33.60 -8.80
CA THR A 400 26.35 32.15 -8.57
C THR A 400 27.37 31.32 -9.33
N GLN A 401 27.81 31.74 -10.52
CA GLN A 401 28.71 30.98 -11.38
C GLN A 401 30.06 30.66 -10.69
N GLY A 402 30.42 29.37 -10.68
CA GLY A 402 31.64 28.88 -10.06
C GLY A 402 31.65 28.89 -8.54
N THR A 403 30.51 29.18 -7.89
CA THR A 403 30.38 29.23 -6.42
C THR A 403 29.66 27.99 -5.88
N ALA A 404 29.57 27.90 -4.54
CA ALA A 404 28.74 26.89 -3.90
C ALA A 404 27.24 27.07 -4.20
N GLY A 405 26.81 28.29 -4.54
CA GLY A 405 25.44 28.62 -4.94
C GLY A 405 24.99 27.90 -6.21
N GLU A 406 25.82 27.85 -7.24
CA GLU A 406 25.52 27.09 -8.47
C GLU A 406 25.35 25.59 -8.17
N SER A 407 26.29 25.01 -7.41
CA SER A 407 26.21 23.61 -7.00
C SER A 407 24.94 23.32 -6.18
N PHE A 408 24.58 24.24 -5.28
CA PHE A 408 23.36 24.13 -4.46
C PHE A 408 22.10 24.13 -5.33
N LEU A 409 21.98 25.01 -6.32
CA LEU A 409 20.82 25.07 -7.22
C LEU A 409 20.72 23.83 -8.12
N VAL A 410 21.84 23.35 -8.65
CA VAL A 410 21.87 22.12 -9.46
C VAL A 410 21.44 20.92 -8.61
N ILE A 411 21.93 20.80 -7.38
CA ILE A 411 21.53 19.75 -6.45
C ILE A 411 20.04 19.89 -6.09
N ALA A 412 19.56 21.09 -5.77
CA ALA A 412 18.18 21.35 -5.42
C ALA A 412 17.22 20.95 -6.56
N GLY A 413 17.48 21.43 -7.78
CA GLY A 413 16.69 21.11 -8.97
C GLY A 413 16.72 19.63 -9.32
N THR A 414 17.90 18.99 -9.25
CA THR A 414 18.03 17.56 -9.53
C THR A 414 17.30 16.70 -8.50
N LEU A 415 17.47 16.99 -7.21
CA LEU A 415 16.77 16.25 -6.16
C LEU A 415 15.26 16.50 -6.22
N LEU A 416 14.82 17.71 -6.59
CA LEU A 416 13.41 18.02 -6.82
C LEU A 416 12.85 17.24 -8.02
N ALA A 417 13.57 17.16 -9.14
CA ALA A 417 13.14 16.33 -10.27
C ALA A 417 13.06 14.84 -9.87
N ILE A 418 14.08 14.33 -9.16
CA ILE A 418 14.09 12.94 -8.67
C ILE A 418 12.89 12.70 -7.75
N ILE A 419 12.64 13.57 -6.77
CA ILE A 419 11.55 13.34 -5.81
C ILE A 419 10.18 13.35 -6.48
N LEU A 420 9.98 14.22 -7.48
CA LEU A 420 8.78 14.24 -8.31
C LEU A 420 8.61 12.91 -9.06
N LEU A 421 9.67 12.33 -9.61
CA LEU A 421 9.62 11.00 -10.23
C LEU A 421 9.31 9.90 -9.20
N LEU A 422 9.84 10.01 -7.97
CA LEU A 422 9.60 9.06 -6.90
C LEU A 422 8.16 9.09 -6.39
N ALA A 423 7.50 10.25 -6.37
CA ALA A 423 6.09 10.39 -6.02
C ALA A 423 5.18 9.54 -6.93
N GLN A 424 5.53 9.40 -8.22
CA GLN A 424 4.84 8.50 -9.14
C GLN A 424 4.86 7.05 -8.65
N GLY A 425 5.96 6.64 -8.01
CA GLY A 425 6.08 5.32 -7.39
C GLY A 425 5.00 5.06 -6.35
N GLY A 426 4.67 6.08 -5.54
CA GLY A 426 3.54 6.06 -4.60
C GLY A 426 2.20 5.85 -5.30
N GLY A 427 1.92 6.61 -6.37
CA GLY A 427 0.71 6.47 -7.18
C GLY A 427 0.58 5.06 -7.80
N TYR A 428 1.65 4.54 -8.39
CA TYR A 428 1.65 3.19 -8.98
C TYR A 428 1.44 2.09 -7.95
N VAL A 429 2.23 2.09 -6.87
CA VAL A 429 2.18 1.03 -5.85
C VAL A 429 0.90 1.13 -5.02
N GLY A 430 0.49 2.33 -4.64
CA GLY A 430 -0.74 2.59 -3.91
C GLY A 430 -1.97 2.22 -4.74
N GLY A 431 -2.06 2.72 -5.98
CA GLY A 431 -3.17 2.44 -6.87
C GLY A 431 -3.31 0.94 -7.20
N ALA A 432 -2.18 0.26 -7.45
CA ALA A 432 -2.17 -1.18 -7.67
C ALA A 432 -2.59 -1.96 -6.42
N ALA A 433 -2.15 -1.55 -5.23
CA ALA A 433 -2.57 -2.18 -3.98
C ALA A 433 -4.08 -2.03 -3.73
N VAL A 434 -4.67 -0.88 -4.06
CA VAL A 434 -6.12 -0.67 -3.98
C VAL A 434 -6.87 -1.50 -5.01
N ALA A 435 -6.36 -1.59 -6.24
CA ALA A 435 -6.94 -2.47 -7.26
C ALA A 435 -6.88 -3.95 -6.85
N ALA A 436 -5.77 -4.39 -6.24
CA ALA A 436 -5.62 -5.74 -5.71
C ALA A 436 -6.60 -6.02 -4.56
N ASN A 437 -6.79 -5.08 -3.64
CA ASN A 437 -7.79 -5.21 -2.57
C ASN A 437 -9.22 -5.24 -3.12
N ALA A 438 -9.54 -4.40 -4.11
CA ALA A 438 -10.84 -4.43 -4.79
C ALA A 438 -11.07 -5.75 -5.54
N ALA A 439 -10.01 -6.31 -6.14
CA ALA A 439 -10.06 -7.64 -6.75
C ALA A 439 -10.28 -8.74 -5.70
N ARG A 440 -9.64 -8.67 -4.52
CA ARG A 440 -9.88 -9.61 -3.41
C ARG A 440 -11.29 -9.51 -2.85
N LEU A 441 -11.90 -8.33 -2.85
CA LEU A 441 -13.31 -8.11 -2.49
C LEU A 441 -14.29 -8.54 -3.60
N GLY A 442 -13.82 -9.06 -4.73
CA GLY A 442 -14.66 -9.47 -5.84
C GLY A 442 -15.22 -8.33 -6.69
N ARG A 443 -14.71 -7.10 -6.52
CA ARG A 443 -15.18 -5.89 -7.23
C ARG A 443 -14.48 -5.65 -8.55
N LEU A 444 -13.27 -6.18 -8.71
CA LEU A 444 -12.48 -6.13 -9.94
C LEU A 444 -12.12 -7.56 -10.43
N PRO A 445 -11.75 -7.71 -11.71
CA PRO A 445 -11.21 -8.96 -12.23
C PRO A 445 -10.03 -9.49 -11.40
N HIS A 446 -9.91 -10.83 -11.29
CA HIS A 446 -8.88 -11.47 -10.45
C HIS A 446 -7.44 -11.14 -10.88
N PHE A 447 -7.19 -10.86 -12.16
CA PHE A 447 -5.83 -10.52 -12.61
C PHE A 447 -5.30 -9.22 -12.01
N PHE A 448 -6.17 -8.33 -11.49
CA PHE A 448 -5.73 -7.14 -10.73
C PHE A 448 -5.17 -7.48 -9.34
N ALA A 449 -5.25 -8.74 -8.89
CA ALA A 449 -4.57 -9.19 -7.68
C ALA A 449 -3.05 -9.23 -7.84
N ASP A 450 -2.53 -9.25 -9.08
CA ASP A 450 -1.11 -9.05 -9.37
C ASP A 450 -0.84 -7.55 -9.51
N ASP A 451 -0.06 -7.01 -8.56
CA ASP A 451 0.32 -5.60 -8.52
C ASP A 451 0.96 -5.14 -9.85
N ARG A 452 1.69 -6.01 -10.57
CA ARG A 452 2.35 -5.65 -11.85
C ARG A 452 1.33 -5.32 -12.93
N ILE A 453 0.22 -6.06 -12.98
CA ILE A 453 -0.86 -5.81 -13.94
C ILE A 453 -1.58 -4.51 -13.57
N GLY A 454 -1.83 -4.30 -12.27
CA GLY A 454 -2.37 -3.04 -11.76
C GLY A 454 -1.53 -1.83 -12.19
N ILE A 455 -0.22 -1.89 -11.98
CA ILE A 455 0.74 -0.84 -12.38
C ILE A 455 0.68 -0.57 -13.88
N GLY A 456 0.69 -1.63 -14.71
CA GLY A 456 0.61 -1.49 -16.17
C GLY A 456 -0.69 -0.85 -16.66
N VAL A 457 -1.84 -1.17 -16.03
CA VAL A 457 -3.14 -0.57 -16.37
C VAL A 457 -3.19 0.91 -15.97
N ILE A 458 -2.70 1.25 -14.77
CA ILE A 458 -2.64 2.64 -14.30
C ILE A 458 -1.76 3.46 -15.26
N TRP A 459 -0.57 2.97 -15.60
CA TRP A 459 0.31 3.62 -16.58
C TRP A 459 -0.37 3.84 -17.92
N ALA A 460 -1.04 2.82 -18.46
CA ALA A 460 -1.71 2.94 -19.77
C ALA A 460 -2.78 4.05 -19.76
N ILE A 461 -3.53 4.18 -18.66
CA ILE A 461 -4.53 5.26 -18.52
C ILE A 461 -3.83 6.61 -18.36
N SER A 462 -2.82 6.71 -17.50
CA SER A 462 -2.04 7.95 -17.30
C SER A 462 -1.39 8.42 -18.61
N ALA A 463 -0.77 7.52 -19.38
CA ALA A 463 -0.13 7.85 -20.66
C ALA A 463 -1.13 8.40 -21.69
N ILE A 464 -2.38 7.91 -21.71
CA ILE A 464 -3.43 8.46 -22.57
C ILE A 464 -3.86 9.87 -22.11
N LEU A 465 -3.85 10.12 -20.79
CA LEU A 465 -4.33 11.36 -20.21
C LEU A 465 -3.28 12.49 -20.15
N ILE A 466 -1.98 12.18 -20.03
CA ILE A 466 -0.89 13.17 -20.04
C ILE A 466 -0.98 14.16 -21.22
N PRO A 467 -1.15 13.73 -22.48
CA PRO A 467 -1.23 14.68 -23.61
C PRO A 467 -2.52 15.51 -23.62
N ILE A 468 -3.54 15.08 -22.89
CA ILE A 468 -4.84 15.77 -22.75
C ILE A 468 -4.78 16.80 -21.63
N ILE A 469 -4.22 16.43 -20.47
CA ILE A 469 -4.16 17.29 -19.28
C ILE A 469 -2.77 17.92 -19.20
N ARG A 470 -2.59 19.05 -19.88
CA ARG A 470 -1.28 19.66 -20.14
C ARG A 470 -0.77 20.60 -19.04
N GLN A 471 -1.61 20.97 -18.08
CA GLN A 471 -1.32 21.99 -17.07
C GLN A 471 -1.57 21.46 -15.65
N VAL A 472 -0.62 21.71 -14.76
CA VAL A 472 -0.67 21.28 -13.35
C VAL A 472 -1.87 21.89 -12.62
N VAL A 473 -2.22 23.16 -12.90
CA VAL A 473 -3.34 23.88 -12.26
C VAL A 473 -4.70 23.23 -12.57
N VAL A 474 -4.85 22.65 -13.76
CA VAL A 474 -6.05 21.91 -14.14
C VAL A 474 -6.13 20.61 -13.33
N VAL A 475 -5.03 19.86 -13.24
CA VAL A 475 -5.00 18.58 -12.50
C VAL A 475 -5.19 18.80 -10.99
N GLU A 476 -4.70 19.92 -10.45
CA GLU A 476 -4.83 20.29 -9.03
C GLU A 476 -6.28 20.18 -8.55
N ALA A 477 -7.21 20.77 -9.32
CA ALA A 477 -8.61 20.82 -8.92
C ALA A 477 -9.19 19.41 -8.83
N TYR A 478 -8.78 18.51 -9.71
CA TYR A 478 -9.21 17.12 -9.73
C TYR A 478 -8.61 16.30 -8.60
N TYR A 479 -7.31 16.50 -8.37
CA TYR A 479 -6.56 15.77 -7.36
C TYR A 479 -7.06 16.11 -5.95
N ALA A 480 -7.40 17.38 -5.68
CA ALA A 480 -7.90 17.81 -4.37
C ALA A 480 -9.16 17.07 -3.88
N PHE A 481 -10.08 16.75 -4.79
CA PHE A 481 -11.29 16.00 -4.42
C PHE A 481 -11.01 14.53 -4.09
N GLY A 482 -9.99 13.92 -4.68
CA GLY A 482 -9.61 12.52 -4.41
C GLY A 482 -9.25 12.33 -2.94
N PHE A 483 -8.21 13.04 -2.50
CA PHE A 483 -7.68 12.93 -1.15
C PHE A 483 -8.63 13.48 -0.07
N VAL A 484 -9.31 14.61 -0.30
CA VAL A 484 -10.27 15.15 0.69
C VAL A 484 -11.46 14.21 0.88
N SER A 485 -11.88 13.50 -0.17
CA SER A 485 -12.89 12.45 -0.03
C SER A 485 -12.39 11.30 0.83
N ALA A 486 -11.11 10.92 0.72
CA ALA A 486 -10.50 9.93 1.60
C ALA A 486 -10.51 10.40 3.08
N PHE A 487 -10.27 11.69 3.34
CA PHE A 487 -10.35 12.27 4.69
C PHE A 487 -11.76 12.21 5.25
N VAL A 488 -12.77 12.57 4.43
CA VAL A 488 -14.19 12.49 4.79
C VAL A 488 -14.58 11.06 5.13
N ILE A 489 -14.26 10.10 4.25
CA ILE A 489 -14.62 8.69 4.41
C ILE A 489 -13.97 8.11 5.67
N THR A 490 -12.66 8.29 5.83
CA THR A 490 -11.91 7.75 6.97
C THR A 490 -12.41 8.31 8.29
N SER A 491 -12.57 9.64 8.37
CA SER A 491 -12.99 10.29 9.61
C SER A 491 -14.42 9.92 10.02
N THR A 492 -15.32 9.85 9.04
CA THR A 492 -16.72 9.43 9.25
C THR A 492 -16.78 7.99 9.74
N THR A 493 -15.96 7.12 9.16
CA THR A 493 -15.89 5.70 9.54
C THR A 493 -15.40 5.52 10.97
N VAL A 494 -14.36 6.26 11.37
CA VAL A 494 -13.83 6.23 12.75
C VAL A 494 -14.86 6.75 13.75
N PHE A 495 -15.63 7.78 13.39
CA PHE A 495 -16.69 8.31 14.25
C PHE A 495 -17.81 7.28 14.49
N PHE A 496 -18.21 6.57 13.44
CA PHE A 496 -19.27 5.55 13.48
C PHE A 496 -18.75 4.12 13.63
N VAL A 497 -17.53 3.94 14.16
CA VAL A 497 -16.91 2.62 14.34
C VAL A 497 -17.87 1.65 15.06
N ARG A 498 -17.91 0.41 14.57
CA ARG A 498 -18.73 -0.66 15.14
C ARG A 498 -18.24 -1.12 16.51
N ASP A 499 -19.18 -1.62 17.32
CA ASP A 499 -18.92 -2.03 18.69
C ASP A 499 -18.16 -3.37 18.80
N ASP A 500 -18.28 -4.27 17.83
CA ASP A 500 -17.52 -5.53 17.74
C ASP A 500 -16.01 -5.26 17.58
N VAL A 501 -15.65 -4.36 16.67
CA VAL A 501 -14.24 -3.95 16.43
C VAL A 501 -13.62 -3.29 17.66
N LEU A 502 -14.40 -2.52 18.43
CA LEU A 502 -13.94 -1.95 19.69
C LEU A 502 -13.64 -3.05 20.71
N ARG A 503 -14.52 -4.05 20.84
CA ARG A 503 -14.35 -5.18 21.76
C ARG A 503 -13.13 -6.03 21.40
N GLU A 504 -12.85 -6.25 20.12
CA GLU A 504 -11.64 -6.95 19.66
C GLU A 504 -10.35 -6.27 20.15
N ARG A 505 -10.36 -4.94 20.31
CA ARG A 505 -9.25 -4.14 20.84
C ARG A 505 -9.28 -4.00 22.37
N GLY A 506 -10.16 -4.71 23.06
CA GLY A 506 -10.35 -4.62 24.51
C GLY A 506 -10.96 -3.29 24.97
N ILE A 507 -11.65 -2.55 24.07
CA ILE A 507 -12.35 -1.31 24.39
C ILE A 507 -13.84 -1.62 24.58
N GLU A 508 -14.36 -1.40 25.79
CA GLU A 508 -15.78 -1.57 26.06
C GLU A 508 -16.61 -0.48 25.35
N PRO A 509 -17.65 -0.82 24.56
CA PRO A 509 -18.53 0.17 23.94
C PRO A 509 -19.17 1.11 24.98
N GLY A 510 -19.13 2.42 24.72
CA GLY A 510 -19.67 3.43 25.65
C GLY A 510 -18.71 3.87 26.78
N SER A 511 -17.57 3.19 26.94
CA SER A 511 -16.50 3.58 27.87
C SER A 511 -15.95 4.99 27.60
N ALA A 512 -15.14 5.51 28.52
CA ALA A 512 -14.48 6.81 28.32
C ALA A 512 -13.45 6.73 27.18
N GLU A 513 -12.83 5.57 27.01
CA GLU A 513 -11.89 5.19 25.97
C GLU A 513 -12.59 5.18 24.59
N ALA A 514 -13.72 4.48 24.48
CA ALA A 514 -14.53 4.46 23.24
C ALA A 514 -15.00 5.87 22.84
N ARG A 515 -15.43 6.68 23.81
CA ARG A 515 -15.82 8.08 23.57
C ARG A 515 -14.65 8.94 23.10
N SER A 516 -13.45 8.72 23.63
CA SER A 516 -12.23 9.42 23.20
C SER A 516 -11.85 9.09 21.76
N LEU A 517 -11.96 7.81 21.38
CA LEU A 517 -11.73 7.35 20.01
C LEU A 517 -12.75 7.96 19.03
N ARG A 518 -14.05 7.86 19.35
CA ARG A 518 -15.11 8.48 18.53
C ARG A 518 -14.95 10.00 18.45
N PHE A 519 -14.53 10.67 19.53
CA PHE A 519 -14.25 12.10 19.51
C PHE A 519 -13.09 12.48 18.58
N ALA A 520 -12.08 11.61 18.43
CA ALA A 520 -11.05 11.80 17.41
C ALA A 520 -11.65 11.74 15.99
N GLY A 521 -12.52 10.75 15.72
CA GLY A 521 -13.29 10.67 14.47
C GLY A 521 -14.17 11.88 14.20
N LEU A 522 -14.89 12.39 15.22
CA LEU A 522 -15.74 13.58 15.11
C LEU A 522 -14.94 14.82 14.69
N ARG A 523 -13.76 15.05 15.29
CA ARG A 523 -12.90 16.18 14.93
C ARG A 523 -12.41 16.07 13.49
N GLY A 524 -11.98 14.88 13.06
CA GLY A 524 -11.62 14.63 11.67
C GLY A 524 -12.80 14.83 10.72
N MET A 525 -14.00 14.41 11.12
CA MET A 525 -15.22 14.56 10.32
C MET A 525 -15.55 16.04 10.13
N VAL A 526 -15.58 16.84 11.20
CA VAL A 526 -15.81 18.28 11.08
C VAL A 526 -14.76 18.95 10.19
N ALA A 527 -13.48 18.62 10.39
CA ALA A 527 -12.40 19.21 9.61
C ALA A 527 -12.49 18.86 8.10
N SER A 528 -12.65 17.58 7.78
CA SER A 528 -12.74 17.09 6.39
C SER A 528 -13.99 17.60 5.67
N TYR A 529 -15.13 17.72 6.37
CA TYR A 529 -16.34 18.29 5.77
C TYR A 529 -16.21 19.79 5.50
N ILE A 530 -15.55 20.55 6.38
CA ILE A 530 -15.22 21.95 6.09
C ILE A 530 -14.36 22.04 4.82
N MET A 531 -13.31 21.22 4.72
CA MET A 531 -12.46 21.18 3.52
C MET A 531 -13.25 20.82 2.26
N ALA A 532 -14.12 19.81 2.34
CA ALA A 532 -14.97 19.38 1.23
C ALA A 532 -15.94 20.48 0.77
N ILE A 533 -16.57 21.20 1.70
CA ILE A 533 -17.46 22.33 1.37
C ILE A 533 -16.69 23.44 0.64
N VAL A 534 -15.48 23.75 1.10
CA VAL A 534 -14.62 24.73 0.42
C VAL A 534 -14.27 24.26 -1.00
N LEU A 535 -13.90 23.00 -1.20
CA LEU A 535 -13.64 22.48 -2.55
C LEU A 535 -14.86 22.53 -3.46
N VAL A 536 -16.03 22.09 -2.98
CA VAL A 536 -17.28 22.11 -3.76
C VAL A 536 -17.64 23.53 -4.20
N THR A 537 -17.44 24.52 -3.32
CA THR A 537 -17.79 25.91 -3.62
C THR A 537 -16.77 26.64 -4.47
N GLN A 538 -15.49 26.29 -4.41
CA GLN A 538 -14.41 26.99 -5.12
C GLN A 538 -13.95 26.29 -6.41
N LYS A 539 -14.18 24.99 -6.55
CA LYS A 539 -13.71 24.15 -7.67
C LYS A 539 -14.86 23.35 -8.28
N THR A 540 -16.02 23.98 -8.44
CA THR A 540 -17.26 23.32 -8.93
C THR A 540 -17.10 22.70 -10.33
N ASP A 541 -16.28 23.29 -11.19
CA ASP A 541 -16.07 22.79 -12.56
C ASP A 541 -15.42 21.40 -12.57
N ALA A 542 -14.50 21.15 -11.63
CA ALA A 542 -13.86 19.85 -11.50
C ALA A 542 -14.80 18.79 -10.91
N LEU A 543 -15.76 19.20 -10.06
CA LEU A 543 -16.67 18.30 -9.35
C LEU A 543 -17.48 17.42 -10.32
N VAL A 544 -17.97 17.97 -11.42
CA VAL A 544 -18.81 17.23 -12.37
C VAL A 544 -18.03 16.08 -13.00
N VAL A 545 -16.82 16.34 -13.46
CA VAL A 545 -15.98 15.32 -14.11
C VAL A 545 -15.58 14.23 -13.11
N ILE A 546 -15.25 14.60 -11.87
CA ILE A 546 -14.86 13.63 -10.82
C ILE A 546 -16.04 12.79 -10.40
N ALA A 547 -17.21 13.42 -10.22
CA ALA A 547 -18.43 12.70 -9.88
C ALA A 547 -18.81 11.71 -10.98
N LEU A 548 -18.73 12.11 -12.26
CA LEU A 548 -19.00 11.22 -13.40
C LEU A 548 -17.98 10.08 -13.49
N THR A 549 -16.69 10.40 -13.36
CA THR A 549 -15.60 9.40 -13.45
C THR A 549 -15.66 8.42 -12.28
N GLY A 550 -15.79 8.93 -11.06
CA GLY A 550 -15.97 8.13 -9.86
C GLY A 550 -17.24 7.28 -9.91
N ALA A 551 -18.34 7.82 -10.42
CA ALA A 551 -19.57 7.04 -10.65
C ALA A 551 -19.36 5.96 -11.70
N ALA A 552 -18.68 6.24 -12.82
CA ALA A 552 -18.40 5.26 -13.86
C ALA A 552 -17.54 4.09 -13.34
N ILE A 553 -16.45 4.38 -12.60
CA ILE A 553 -15.61 3.36 -11.98
C ILE A 553 -16.41 2.56 -10.95
N THR A 554 -17.24 3.22 -10.15
CA THR A 554 -18.08 2.54 -9.14
C THR A 554 -19.14 1.66 -9.81
N LEU A 555 -19.77 2.11 -10.88
CA LEU A 555 -20.72 1.34 -11.67
C LEU A 555 -20.04 0.14 -12.34
N PHE A 556 -18.81 0.31 -12.82
CA PHE A 556 -18.00 -0.78 -13.36
C PHE A 556 -17.69 -1.84 -12.27
N GLN A 557 -17.31 -1.40 -11.07
CA GLN A 557 -17.11 -2.31 -9.93
C GLN A 557 -18.40 -3.06 -9.57
N ILE A 558 -19.54 -2.37 -9.53
CA ILE A 558 -20.86 -2.99 -9.26
C ILE A 558 -21.22 -3.99 -10.35
N TYR A 559 -20.98 -3.65 -11.62
CA TYR A 559 -21.20 -4.52 -12.76
C TYR A 559 -20.36 -5.81 -12.66
N MET A 560 -19.07 -5.68 -12.34
CA MET A 560 -18.17 -6.82 -12.16
C MET A 560 -18.54 -7.67 -10.94
N ALA A 561 -18.87 -7.05 -9.81
CA ALA A 561 -19.29 -7.74 -8.59
C ALA A 561 -20.53 -8.61 -8.82
N ASN A 562 -21.47 -8.14 -9.66
CA ASN A 562 -22.73 -8.82 -9.99
C ASN A 562 -22.62 -9.85 -11.14
N GLY A 563 -21.42 -10.30 -11.52
CA GLY A 563 -21.24 -11.35 -12.53
C GLY A 563 -21.21 -10.85 -13.98
N GLY A 564 -21.07 -9.54 -14.19
CA GLY A 564 -20.98 -8.93 -15.51
C GLY A 564 -22.24 -9.17 -16.36
N PHE A 565 -22.08 -9.73 -17.56
CA PHE A 565 -23.20 -10.05 -18.47
C PHE A 565 -24.06 -11.24 -18.01
N LYS A 566 -23.62 -12.03 -17.04
CA LYS A 566 -24.35 -13.20 -16.53
C LYS A 566 -25.05 -12.84 -15.22
N ARG A 567 -26.22 -12.19 -15.29
CA ARG A 567 -27.02 -11.82 -14.11
C ARG A 567 -27.79 -13.03 -13.57
N ARG A 568 -27.56 -13.42 -12.31
CA ARG A 568 -28.57 -14.03 -11.44
C ARG A 568 -28.45 -13.47 -10.02
N ALA A 569 -29.57 -12.92 -9.52
CA ALA A 569 -29.68 -12.45 -8.15
C ALA A 569 -29.94 -13.65 -7.24
N ALA A 570 -28.87 -14.26 -6.74
CA ALA A 570 -28.95 -15.24 -5.66
C ALA A 570 -28.03 -14.80 -4.52
N ALA A 571 -28.42 -15.15 -3.29
CA ALA A 571 -27.61 -14.92 -2.10
C ALA A 571 -26.17 -15.43 -2.31
N VAL A 572 -25.19 -14.76 -1.69
CA VAL A 572 -23.78 -15.12 -1.74
C VAL A 572 -23.58 -16.41 -0.94
N LEU A 573 -23.98 -17.53 -1.52
CA LEU A 573 -23.66 -18.86 -1.03
C LEU A 573 -22.37 -19.27 -1.73
N VAL A 574 -21.34 -19.58 -0.94
CA VAL A 574 -20.18 -20.31 -1.46
C VAL A 574 -20.73 -21.64 -1.96
N PRO A 575 -20.58 -21.96 -3.25
CA PRO A 575 -21.09 -23.22 -3.77
C PRO A 575 -20.42 -24.36 -3.02
N GLU A 576 -21.19 -25.36 -2.60
CA GLU A 576 -20.62 -26.59 -2.04
C GLU A 576 -19.87 -27.31 -3.15
N ILE A 577 -18.55 -27.46 -3.01
CA ILE A 577 -17.68 -27.95 -4.08
C ILE A 577 -17.30 -29.41 -3.80
N PRO A 578 -17.67 -30.36 -4.68
CA PRO A 578 -17.20 -31.73 -4.58
C PRO A 578 -15.66 -31.78 -4.69
N PRO A 579 -14.96 -32.61 -3.89
CA PRO A 579 -13.50 -32.76 -3.98
C PRO A 579 -13.00 -33.01 -5.40
N GLY A 580 -11.94 -32.30 -5.81
CA GLY A 580 -11.21 -32.59 -7.05
C GLY A 580 -11.81 -32.07 -8.35
N THR A 581 -12.81 -31.19 -8.33
CA THR A 581 -13.45 -30.69 -9.56
C THR A 581 -12.60 -29.71 -10.35
N GLY A 582 -11.54 -29.15 -9.77
CA GLY A 582 -10.43 -28.50 -10.48
C GLY A 582 -10.83 -27.40 -11.48
N LYS A 583 -10.90 -26.15 -11.00
CA LYS A 583 -11.33 -24.89 -11.64
C LYS A 583 -12.81 -24.58 -11.52
N VAL A 584 -13.09 -23.69 -10.58
CA VAL A 584 -14.43 -23.14 -10.33
C VAL A 584 -14.68 -21.98 -11.30
N VAL A 585 -15.83 -22.02 -11.98
CA VAL A 585 -16.37 -20.85 -12.68
C VAL A 585 -17.34 -20.19 -11.72
N TYR A 586 -16.92 -19.08 -11.13
CA TYR A 586 -17.80 -18.29 -10.26
C TYR A 586 -18.79 -17.50 -11.10
N GLU A 587 -20.06 -17.45 -10.66
CA GLU A 587 -21.07 -16.63 -11.32
C GLU A 587 -20.86 -15.15 -11.00
N MET A 588 -20.37 -14.83 -9.80
CA MET A 588 -20.14 -13.48 -9.31
C MET A 588 -18.77 -13.34 -8.65
N GLY A 589 -18.19 -12.14 -8.71
CA GLY A 589 -16.89 -11.87 -8.08
C GLY A 589 -16.90 -12.04 -6.56
N LEU A 590 -18.04 -11.80 -5.91
CA LEU A 590 -18.17 -11.93 -4.46
C LEU A 590 -18.16 -13.41 -3.99
N GLN A 591 -18.75 -14.32 -4.77
CA GLN A 591 -18.65 -15.77 -4.50
C GLN A 591 -17.19 -16.25 -4.54
N ARG A 592 -16.43 -15.74 -5.53
CA ARG A 592 -14.99 -15.99 -5.63
C ARG A 592 -14.26 -15.50 -4.38
N ALA A 593 -14.52 -14.26 -3.95
CA ALA A 593 -13.88 -13.68 -2.77
C ALA A 593 -14.08 -14.54 -1.51
N HIS A 594 -15.32 -14.97 -1.24
CA HIS A 594 -15.61 -15.84 -0.10
C HIS A 594 -14.94 -17.22 -0.20
N ASP A 595 -14.90 -17.82 -1.39
CA ASP A 595 -14.19 -19.09 -1.55
C ASP A 595 -12.68 -18.94 -1.41
N GLU A 596 -12.08 -17.85 -1.90
CA GLU A 596 -10.66 -17.56 -1.70
C GLU A 596 -10.30 -17.36 -0.22
N ALA A 597 -11.12 -16.66 0.55
CA ALA A 597 -10.93 -16.50 2.00
C ALA A 597 -11.03 -17.85 2.73
N ARG A 598 -11.99 -18.70 2.35
CA ARG A 598 -12.09 -20.08 2.84
C ARG A 598 -10.82 -20.88 2.50
N GLN A 599 -10.37 -20.83 1.26
CA GLN A 599 -9.17 -21.55 0.79
C GLN A 599 -7.92 -21.15 1.59
N ARG A 600 -7.74 -19.84 1.85
CA ARG A 600 -6.65 -19.34 2.71
C ARG A 600 -6.78 -19.84 4.14
N GLY A 601 -7.97 -19.80 4.72
CA GLY A 601 -8.22 -20.32 6.08
C GLY A 601 -7.87 -21.81 6.21
N VAL A 602 -8.22 -22.63 5.22
CA VAL A 602 -7.84 -24.07 5.21
C VAL A 602 -6.33 -24.25 4.99
N ALA A 603 -5.71 -23.46 4.11
CA ALA A 603 -4.28 -23.53 3.85
C ALA A 603 -3.44 -23.17 5.09
N ASP A 604 -3.80 -22.08 5.78
CA ASP A 604 -3.09 -21.65 7.00
C ASP A 604 -3.35 -22.61 8.16
N ALA A 605 -4.55 -23.18 8.28
CA ALA A 605 -4.83 -24.26 9.23
C ALA A 605 -3.97 -25.50 8.96
N LEU A 606 -3.74 -25.84 7.69
CA LEU A 606 -2.86 -26.95 7.32
C LEU A 606 -1.40 -26.66 7.70
N GLU A 607 -0.88 -25.49 7.36
CA GLU A 607 0.51 -25.14 7.71
C GLU A 607 0.70 -25.12 9.23
N PHE A 608 -0.26 -24.59 10.00
CA PHE A 608 -0.25 -24.66 11.46
C PHE A 608 -0.17 -26.11 11.98
N LEU A 609 -0.93 -27.04 11.39
CA LEU A 609 -0.87 -28.47 11.75
C LEU A 609 0.47 -29.14 11.37
N ILE A 610 1.11 -28.69 10.29
CA ILE A 610 2.44 -29.15 9.87
C ILE A 610 3.51 -28.62 10.84
N GLU A 611 3.51 -27.31 11.14
CA GLU A 611 4.47 -26.64 12.00
C GLU A 611 4.41 -27.13 13.45
N THR A 612 3.22 -27.35 13.99
CA THR A 612 3.00 -27.90 15.34
C THR A 612 3.35 -29.38 15.44
N GLY A 613 3.68 -30.03 14.32
CA GLY A 613 3.98 -31.46 14.26
C GLY A 613 2.75 -32.36 14.45
N ALA A 614 1.53 -31.82 14.47
CA ALA A 614 0.30 -32.61 14.67
C ALA A 614 0.09 -33.69 13.59
N LEU A 615 0.66 -33.48 12.39
CA LEU A 615 0.57 -34.42 11.27
C LEU A 615 1.74 -35.42 11.20
N THR A 616 2.72 -35.32 12.10
CA THR A 616 3.88 -36.23 12.14
C THR A 616 3.48 -37.68 12.44
N LYS A 617 2.32 -37.91 13.06
CA LYS A 617 1.77 -39.26 13.29
C LYS A 617 1.45 -40.01 11.99
N PHE A 618 1.11 -39.29 10.93
CA PHE A 618 0.95 -39.87 9.59
C PHE A 618 2.30 -40.16 8.94
N ASN A 619 3.35 -39.59 9.52
CA ASN A 619 4.69 -39.45 9.04
C ASN A 619 4.70 -38.54 7.76
N VAL A 620 3.67 -38.44 6.91
CA VAL A 620 3.79 -38.10 5.47
C VAL A 620 4.48 -36.75 5.20
N GLY A 621 5.43 -36.74 4.26
CA GLY A 621 6.11 -35.51 3.84
C GLY A 621 5.10 -34.40 3.47
N PRO A 622 5.34 -33.15 3.91
CA PRO A 622 4.31 -32.10 3.96
C PRO A 622 3.74 -31.77 2.58
N ASP A 623 4.54 -31.84 1.51
CA ASP A 623 4.10 -31.59 0.13
C ASP A 623 2.98 -32.53 -0.34
N ARG A 624 2.93 -33.76 0.18
CA ARG A 624 1.92 -34.74 -0.21
C ARG A 624 0.62 -34.53 0.56
N ILE A 625 0.72 -34.16 1.83
CA ILE A 625 -0.43 -33.75 2.63
C ILE A 625 -1.08 -32.51 2.00
N ARG A 626 -0.26 -31.53 1.57
CA ARG A 626 -0.75 -30.36 0.83
C ARG A 626 -1.51 -30.75 -0.42
N ARG A 627 -0.99 -31.66 -1.25
CA ARG A 627 -1.72 -32.16 -2.44
C ARG A 627 -3.05 -32.81 -2.11
N LEU A 628 -3.11 -33.63 -1.04
CA LEU A 628 -4.35 -34.24 -0.59
C LEU A 628 -5.36 -33.16 -0.18
N VAL A 629 -4.96 -32.24 0.68
CA VAL A 629 -5.85 -31.17 1.16
C VAL A 629 -6.31 -30.27 0.01
N TYR A 630 -5.44 -29.98 -0.97
CA TYR A 630 -5.80 -29.19 -2.14
C TYR A 630 -6.84 -29.91 -3.00
N PHE A 631 -6.75 -31.23 -3.10
CA PHE A 631 -7.77 -32.03 -3.76
C PHE A 631 -9.09 -32.03 -2.96
N LEU A 632 -9.04 -32.28 -1.65
CA LEU A 632 -10.21 -32.43 -0.80
C LEU A 632 -11.01 -31.13 -0.64
N TYR A 633 -10.31 -30.01 -0.56
CA TYR A 633 -10.90 -28.69 -0.30
C TYR A 633 -10.89 -27.78 -1.52
N ASN A 634 -10.53 -28.30 -2.70
CA ASN A 634 -10.40 -27.57 -3.96
C ASN A 634 -9.59 -26.26 -3.82
N ILE A 635 -8.43 -26.35 -3.18
CA ILE A 635 -7.55 -25.19 -2.97
C ILE A 635 -6.70 -24.97 -4.22
N ASP A 636 -6.64 -23.73 -4.70
CA ASP A 636 -5.77 -23.35 -5.79
C ASP A 636 -4.29 -23.45 -5.35
N PRO A 637 -3.42 -24.20 -6.09
CA PRO A 637 -2.00 -24.29 -5.80
C PRO A 637 -1.25 -22.95 -5.77
N VAL A 638 -1.81 -21.85 -6.32
CA VAL A 638 -1.22 -20.51 -6.22
C VAL A 638 -1.10 -20.05 -4.76
N PHE A 639 -2.05 -20.43 -3.90
CA PHE A 639 -1.99 -20.14 -2.47
C PHE A 639 -0.85 -20.89 -1.76
N HIS A 640 -0.28 -21.92 -2.38
CA HIS A 640 0.94 -22.57 -1.91
C HIS A 640 2.22 -21.80 -2.27
N ARG A 641 2.29 -21.22 -3.48
CA ARG A 641 3.50 -20.52 -3.97
C ARG A 641 3.78 -19.21 -3.23
N HIS A 642 2.73 -18.54 -2.74
CA HIS A 642 2.89 -17.39 -1.85
C HIS A 642 3.38 -17.79 -0.44
N ASN A 643 3.12 -19.04 -0.02
CA ASN A 643 3.46 -19.53 1.33
C ASN A 643 4.84 -20.21 1.39
N GLY A 644 5.46 -20.56 0.26
CA GLY A 644 6.72 -21.32 0.21
C GLY A 644 8.03 -20.50 0.10
N GLN A 645 7.98 -19.16 0.08
CA GLN A 645 9.17 -18.32 -0.21
C GLN A 645 9.52 -17.25 0.85
N LEU A 646 8.80 -17.16 1.98
CA LEU A 646 9.10 -16.19 3.03
C LEU A 646 9.43 -16.91 4.35
N PRO A 647 10.59 -16.63 4.99
CA PRO A 647 11.02 -17.31 6.22
C PRO A 647 10.20 -16.98 7.48
N ASP A 648 9.30 -15.98 7.43
CA ASP A 648 8.45 -15.56 8.53
C ASP A 648 6.98 -15.56 8.05
N HIS A 649 6.20 -16.56 8.49
CA HIS A 649 4.80 -16.75 8.12
C HIS A 649 3.90 -15.66 8.76
N GLU A 650 3.73 -14.52 8.08
CA GLU A 650 2.74 -13.50 8.49
C GLU A 650 1.39 -13.75 7.81
N ARG A 651 0.38 -14.11 8.61
CA ARG A 651 -1.03 -14.19 8.19
C ARG A 651 -1.45 -12.90 7.48
N ILE A 652 -2.01 -13.03 6.27
CA ILE A 652 -2.62 -11.92 5.56
C ILE A 652 -4.05 -11.72 6.11
N GLU A 653 -4.31 -10.57 6.74
CA GLU A 653 -5.67 -10.22 7.20
C GLU A 653 -6.63 -10.06 6.01
N GLU A 654 -7.86 -10.56 6.18
CA GLU A 654 -8.89 -10.41 5.15
C GLU A 654 -9.37 -8.95 5.07
N PRO A 655 -9.72 -8.44 3.87
CA PRO A 655 -10.03 -7.04 3.66
C PRO A 655 -11.36 -6.59 4.27
N ASN A 656 -12.23 -7.52 4.70
CA ASN A 656 -13.44 -7.20 5.44
C ASN A 656 -13.79 -8.30 6.47
N LEU A 657 -14.69 -7.98 7.41
CA LEU A 657 -15.05 -8.93 8.47
C LEU A 657 -15.86 -10.14 7.98
N ASP A 658 -16.61 -10.01 6.89
CA ASP A 658 -17.42 -11.12 6.36
C ASP A 658 -16.51 -12.22 5.76
N LEU A 659 -15.45 -11.81 5.07
CA LEU A 659 -14.38 -12.69 4.57
C LEU A 659 -13.49 -13.18 5.72
N GLU A 660 -13.20 -12.33 6.70
CA GLU A 660 -12.48 -12.74 7.92
C GLU A 660 -13.25 -13.83 8.68
N ALA A 661 -14.58 -13.73 8.76
CA ALA A 661 -15.41 -14.77 9.36
C ALA A 661 -15.38 -16.06 8.55
N ALA A 662 -15.42 -15.98 7.21
CA ALA A 662 -15.26 -17.16 6.35
C ALA A 662 -13.88 -17.81 6.49
N TYR A 663 -12.82 -16.99 6.57
CA TYR A 663 -11.46 -17.42 6.88
C TYR A 663 -11.40 -18.10 8.25
N GLN A 664 -11.92 -17.46 9.32
CA GLN A 664 -11.85 -17.99 10.68
C GLN A 664 -12.67 -19.26 10.83
N GLN A 665 -13.84 -19.34 10.20
CA GLN A 665 -14.64 -20.55 10.14
C GLN A 665 -13.85 -21.70 9.48
N ALA A 666 -13.15 -21.43 8.39
CA ALA A 666 -12.29 -22.43 7.75
C ALA A 666 -11.04 -22.77 8.61
N PHE A 667 -10.43 -21.77 9.23
CA PHE A 667 -9.23 -21.95 10.06
C PHE A 667 -9.53 -22.73 11.35
N THR A 668 -10.71 -22.55 11.95
CA THR A 668 -11.13 -23.28 13.16
C THR A 668 -11.50 -24.74 12.88
N GLN A 669 -11.65 -25.14 11.61
CA GLN A 669 -11.86 -26.53 11.22
C GLN A 669 -10.57 -27.39 11.29
N GLN A 670 -9.51 -26.95 11.96
CA GLN A 670 -8.26 -27.71 12.15
C GLN A 670 -8.49 -29.16 12.60
N THR A 671 -9.39 -29.38 13.56
CA THR A 671 -9.70 -30.73 14.06
C THR A 671 -10.37 -31.58 12.99
N GLU A 672 -11.33 -31.02 12.24
CA GLU A 672 -11.99 -31.72 11.14
C GLU A 672 -11.02 -31.98 9.97
N LEU A 673 -10.16 -31.01 9.66
CA LEU A 673 -9.12 -31.11 8.64
C LEU A 673 -8.13 -32.23 8.98
N SER A 674 -7.63 -32.25 10.22
CA SER A 674 -6.74 -33.31 10.72
C SER A 674 -7.41 -34.67 10.65
N ARG A 675 -8.68 -34.77 11.08
CA ARG A 675 -9.47 -36.01 11.01
C ARG A 675 -9.69 -36.49 9.58
N ARG A 676 -10.01 -35.59 8.64
CA ARG A 676 -10.17 -35.98 7.23
C ARG A 676 -8.85 -36.48 6.64
N ILE A 677 -7.72 -35.83 6.96
CA ILE A 677 -6.39 -36.32 6.55
C ILE A 677 -6.14 -37.73 7.12
N GLU A 678 -6.53 -37.95 8.38
CA GLU A 678 -6.47 -39.26 9.06
C GLU A 678 -7.30 -40.32 8.32
N ASP A 679 -8.58 -40.04 8.04
CA ASP A 679 -9.49 -40.96 7.36
C ASP A 679 -8.92 -41.40 5.99
N TYR A 680 -8.41 -40.47 5.18
CA TYR A 680 -7.83 -40.80 3.86
C TYR A 680 -6.46 -41.47 3.95
N SER A 681 -5.71 -41.21 5.02
CA SER A 681 -4.49 -41.96 5.35
C SER A 681 -4.83 -43.41 5.73
N HIS A 682 -5.87 -43.61 6.56
CA HIS A 682 -6.32 -44.93 7.03
C HIS A 682 -6.90 -45.76 5.87
N PHE A 683 -7.67 -45.12 4.98
CA PHE A 683 -8.31 -45.76 3.83
C PHE A 683 -7.35 -46.64 3.01
N GLY A 684 -6.15 -46.14 2.68
CA GLY A 684 -5.19 -46.89 1.86
C GLY A 684 -4.66 -48.15 2.53
N ILE A 685 -4.43 -48.04 3.84
CA ILE A 685 -3.93 -49.12 4.68
C ILE A 685 -5.03 -50.17 4.88
N PHE A 686 -6.25 -49.75 5.20
CA PHE A 686 -7.39 -50.66 5.39
C PHE A 686 -7.74 -51.42 4.11
N MET A 687 -7.73 -50.73 2.96
CA MET A 687 -7.87 -51.39 1.65
C MET A 687 -6.80 -52.46 1.42
N PHE A 688 -5.55 -52.20 1.81
CA PHE A 688 -4.48 -53.19 1.70
C PHE A 688 -4.74 -54.40 2.60
N ILE A 689 -5.07 -54.20 3.87
CA ILE A 689 -5.38 -55.31 4.79
C ILE A 689 -6.54 -56.15 4.22
N GLN A 690 -7.62 -55.50 3.80
CA GLN A 690 -8.81 -56.20 3.33
C GLN A 690 -8.56 -57.00 2.05
N LEU A 691 -7.74 -56.48 1.12
CA LEU A 691 -7.44 -57.17 -0.14
C LEU A 691 -6.38 -58.27 0.00
N TYR A 692 -5.43 -58.13 0.94
CA TYR A 692 -4.25 -58.99 0.98
C TYR A 692 -4.18 -59.93 2.19
N HIS A 693 -4.97 -59.73 3.26
CA HIS A 693 -4.91 -60.56 4.48
C HIS A 693 -5.02 -62.06 4.19
N VAL A 694 -5.83 -62.45 3.20
CA VAL A 694 -6.05 -63.85 2.79
C VAL A 694 -4.77 -64.60 2.43
N ASN A 695 -3.72 -63.90 2.00
CA ASN A 695 -2.44 -64.52 1.67
C ASN A 695 -1.71 -65.09 2.89
N TRP A 696 -2.16 -64.76 4.10
CA TRP A 696 -1.52 -65.14 5.36
C TRP A 696 -2.44 -65.89 6.32
N VAL A 697 -3.66 -66.23 5.87
CA VAL A 697 -4.63 -67.01 6.64
C VAL A 697 -4.27 -68.49 6.57
N ALA A 698 -4.09 -69.12 7.73
CA ALA A 698 -3.75 -70.53 7.87
C ALA A 698 -4.54 -71.13 9.06
N PRO A 699 -5.81 -71.51 8.85
CA PRO A 699 -6.70 -71.94 9.94
C PRO A 699 -6.18 -73.19 10.68
N GLU A 700 -5.50 -74.09 9.96
CA GLU A 700 -4.88 -75.31 10.51
C GLU A 700 -3.73 -75.03 11.50
N GLN A 701 -3.29 -73.76 11.59
CA GLN A 701 -2.25 -73.30 12.49
C GLN A 701 -2.76 -72.28 13.52
N GLY A 702 -4.08 -72.11 13.64
CA GLY A 702 -4.68 -71.15 14.57
C GLY A 702 -4.61 -69.70 14.12
N ARG A 703 -4.26 -69.43 12.85
CA ARG A 703 -4.24 -68.10 12.25
C ARG A 703 -5.45 -67.93 11.36
N ASP A 704 -6.57 -67.53 11.96
CA ASP A 704 -7.78 -67.21 11.21
C ASP A 704 -7.71 -65.82 10.56
N ALA A 705 -8.75 -65.46 9.81
CA ALA A 705 -8.78 -64.21 9.07
C ALA A 705 -8.78 -62.97 9.99
N ASP A 706 -9.31 -63.06 11.20
CA ASP A 706 -9.44 -61.91 12.10
C ASP A 706 -8.16 -61.72 12.91
N THR A 707 -7.52 -62.81 13.36
CA THR A 707 -6.17 -62.76 13.95
C THR A 707 -5.16 -62.10 13.01
N VAL A 708 -5.18 -62.45 11.72
CA VAL A 708 -4.27 -61.87 10.72
C VAL A 708 -4.56 -60.38 10.50
N LYS A 709 -5.84 -59.98 10.44
CA LYS A 709 -6.19 -58.57 10.26
C LYS A 709 -5.80 -57.73 11.47
N GLN A 710 -6.03 -58.20 12.70
CA GLN A 710 -5.63 -57.52 13.94
C GLN A 710 -4.12 -57.29 13.98
N ALA A 711 -3.35 -58.35 13.74
CA ALA A 711 -1.89 -58.27 13.68
C ALA A 711 -1.41 -57.27 12.61
N MET A 712 -2.02 -57.29 11.42
CA MET A 712 -1.69 -56.32 10.37
C MET A 712 -1.98 -54.88 10.83
N VAL A 713 -3.14 -54.62 11.43
CA VAL A 713 -3.52 -53.28 11.93
C VAL A 713 -2.50 -52.74 12.92
N ASP A 714 -2.05 -53.53 13.89
CA ASP A 714 -1.06 -53.07 14.88
C ASP A 714 0.29 -52.72 14.29
N ILE A 715 0.72 -53.51 13.31
CA ILE A 715 1.97 -53.27 12.59
C ILE A 715 1.85 -51.98 11.75
N LEU A 716 0.70 -51.81 11.07
CA LEU A 716 0.42 -50.68 10.18
C LEU A 716 0.20 -49.35 10.94
N PHE A 717 -0.21 -49.41 12.21
CA PHE A 717 -0.52 -48.26 13.08
C PHE A 717 0.20 -48.32 14.44
N PRO A 718 1.51 -48.09 14.46
CA PRO A 718 2.29 -48.21 15.69
C PRO A 718 2.13 -47.06 16.69
N LEU A 719 1.56 -45.93 16.26
CA LEU A 719 1.35 -44.73 17.09
C LEU A 719 -0.12 -44.54 17.53
N THR A 720 -1.04 -45.38 17.02
CA THR A 720 -2.46 -45.32 17.35
C THR A 720 -2.80 -46.52 18.21
N ASP A 721 -3.66 -46.33 19.21
CA ASP A 721 -4.04 -47.40 20.13
C ASP A 721 -4.81 -48.54 19.45
N HIS A 722 -4.57 -49.80 19.86
CA HIS A 722 -5.10 -50.99 19.16
C HIS A 722 -6.63 -50.94 19.05
N ASP A 723 -7.32 -50.81 20.18
CA ASP A 723 -8.78 -50.86 20.22
C ASP A 723 -9.43 -49.78 19.36
N VAL A 724 -8.82 -48.59 19.32
CA VAL A 724 -9.28 -47.45 18.53
C VAL A 724 -9.20 -47.78 17.04
N ILE A 725 -8.02 -48.22 16.57
CA ILE A 725 -7.83 -48.47 15.14
C ILE A 725 -8.51 -49.77 14.68
N TRP A 726 -8.65 -50.77 15.56
CA TRP A 726 -9.36 -52.00 15.28
C TRP A 726 -10.87 -51.76 15.11
N ALA A 727 -11.47 -50.93 15.96
CA ALA A 727 -12.86 -50.51 15.81
C ALA A 727 -13.08 -49.73 14.50
N GLU A 728 -12.16 -48.82 14.14
CA GLU A 728 -12.22 -48.09 12.86
C GLU A 728 -12.11 -49.03 11.66
N PHE A 729 -11.21 -50.03 11.72
CA PHE A 729 -11.05 -51.03 10.67
C PHE A 729 -12.29 -51.94 10.54
N CYS A 730 -12.90 -52.35 11.66
CA CYS A 730 -14.14 -53.16 11.61
C CYS A 730 -15.32 -52.38 11.01
N ALA A 731 -15.37 -51.07 11.23
CA ALA A 731 -16.37 -50.18 10.65
C ALA A 731 -16.06 -49.82 9.17
N PHE A 732 -14.88 -50.16 8.67
CA PHE A 732 -14.43 -49.80 7.33
C PHE A 732 -15.19 -50.57 6.23
N SER A 733 -15.52 -49.86 5.15
CA SER A 733 -16.10 -50.46 3.94
C SER A 733 -15.38 -49.96 2.70
N PRO A 734 -14.91 -50.85 1.79
CA PRO A 734 -14.28 -50.47 0.54
C PRO A 734 -15.18 -49.59 -0.31
N GLN A 735 -14.66 -48.45 -0.73
CA GLN A 735 -15.34 -47.56 -1.66
C GLN A 735 -14.39 -47.20 -2.81
N ARG A 736 -14.95 -46.91 -3.98
CA ARG A 736 -14.14 -46.41 -5.10
C ARG A 736 -13.85 -44.93 -4.86
N LEU A 737 -12.58 -44.60 -4.62
CA LEU A 737 -12.13 -43.23 -4.47
C LEU A 737 -11.46 -42.71 -5.76
N PRO A 738 -11.49 -41.37 -5.98
CA PRO A 738 -10.77 -40.73 -7.07
C PRO A 738 -9.26 -41.04 -7.09
N GLU A 739 -8.68 -41.08 -8.29
CA GLU A 739 -7.26 -41.42 -8.51
C GLU A 739 -6.27 -40.60 -7.66
N PRO A 740 -6.45 -39.27 -7.44
CA PRO A 740 -5.52 -38.52 -6.60
C PRO A 740 -5.51 -38.98 -5.13
N ILE A 741 -6.68 -39.33 -4.59
CA ILE A 741 -6.79 -39.90 -3.24
C ILE A 741 -6.16 -41.30 -3.22
N TRP A 742 -6.45 -42.12 -4.24
CA TRP A 742 -5.83 -43.44 -4.37
C TRP A 742 -4.31 -43.38 -4.44
N GLN A 743 -3.73 -42.43 -5.17
CA GLN A 743 -2.28 -42.22 -5.24
C GLN A 743 -1.70 -41.78 -3.89
N PHE A 744 -2.38 -40.91 -3.14
CA PHE A 744 -2.00 -40.56 -1.77
C PHE A 744 -2.01 -41.81 -0.86
N SER A 745 -3.12 -42.54 -0.85
CA SER A 745 -3.33 -43.77 -0.08
C SER A 745 -2.31 -44.86 -0.43
N ARG A 746 -1.98 -45.04 -1.72
CA ARG A 746 -0.96 -45.98 -2.20
C ARG A 746 0.44 -45.59 -1.74
N GLN A 747 0.77 -44.30 -1.76
CA GLN A 747 2.05 -43.81 -1.25
C GLN A 747 2.17 -43.98 0.26
N ARG A 748 1.09 -43.71 1.02
CA ARG A 748 1.03 -43.99 2.46
C ARG A 748 1.27 -45.47 2.74
N TYR A 749 0.66 -46.37 1.96
CA TYR A 749 0.92 -47.81 2.03
C TYR A 749 2.39 -48.17 1.74
N LEU A 750 2.93 -47.71 0.61
CA LEU A 750 4.33 -47.96 0.24
C LEU A 750 5.29 -47.52 1.34
N TRP A 751 4.95 -46.44 2.02
CA TRP A 751 5.80 -45.91 3.04
C TRP A 751 5.60 -46.53 4.42
N ALA A 752 4.39 -46.95 4.77
CA ALA A 752 4.20 -47.86 5.89
C ALA A 752 5.09 -49.11 5.67
N LYS A 753 5.13 -49.61 4.44
CA LYS A 753 6.05 -50.67 4.02
C LYS A 753 7.55 -50.27 4.08
N ASP A 754 7.92 -49.02 3.84
CA ASP A 754 9.31 -48.55 3.98
C ASP A 754 9.73 -48.25 5.43
N GLN A 755 8.79 -47.96 6.34
CA GLN A 755 9.00 -48.06 7.81
C GLN A 755 9.25 -49.52 8.24
N TRP A 756 9.01 -50.47 7.32
CA TRP A 756 9.20 -51.90 7.47
C TRP A 756 10.17 -52.50 6.44
N PRO A 757 11.37 -51.93 6.20
CA PRO A 757 12.30 -52.56 5.29
C PRO A 757 12.70 -53.90 5.93
N ASN A 758 12.23 -55.00 5.33
CA ASN A 758 12.36 -56.40 5.76
C ASN A 758 11.28 -56.99 6.69
N LEU A 759 10.22 -56.28 7.11
CA LEU A 759 9.24 -56.85 8.05
C LEU A 759 8.15 -57.70 7.38
N SER A 760 7.54 -57.24 6.29
CA SER A 760 6.55 -58.06 5.55
C SER A 760 7.19 -59.34 5.02
N GLY A 761 8.44 -59.26 4.57
CA GLY A 761 9.25 -60.41 4.20
C GLY A 761 9.52 -61.33 5.39
N ARG A 762 9.91 -60.81 6.56
CA ARG A 762 10.22 -61.61 7.76
C ARG A 762 9.00 -62.20 8.45
N ILE A 763 7.89 -61.49 8.57
CA ILE A 763 6.63 -62.01 9.13
C ILE A 763 6.05 -63.03 8.16
N THR A 764 6.00 -62.73 6.86
CA THR A 764 5.65 -63.75 5.85
C THR A 764 6.61 -64.93 5.95
N THR A 765 7.91 -64.72 6.16
CA THR A 765 8.88 -65.82 6.35
C THR A 765 8.64 -66.59 7.64
N ILE A 766 8.39 -65.94 8.78
CA ILE A 766 8.11 -66.60 10.06
C ILE A 766 6.81 -67.40 9.96
N TRP A 767 5.75 -66.79 9.43
CA TRP A 767 4.49 -67.46 9.12
C TRP A 767 4.68 -68.62 8.16
N THR A 768 5.42 -68.43 7.06
CA THR A 768 5.74 -69.49 6.10
C THR A 768 6.57 -70.60 6.73
N LEU A 769 7.54 -70.27 7.59
CA LEU A 769 8.35 -71.24 8.31
C LEU A 769 7.52 -72.01 9.35
N GLN A 770 6.57 -71.37 10.02
CA GLN A 770 5.57 -72.04 10.86
C GLN A 770 4.63 -72.92 10.00
N ASP A 771 4.26 -72.46 8.80
CA ASP A 771 3.46 -73.22 7.84
C ASP A 771 4.15 -74.52 7.41
N PHE A 772 5.48 -74.46 7.25
CA PHE A 772 6.32 -75.63 6.99
C PHE A 772 6.73 -76.41 8.24
N GLY A 773 6.26 -76.03 9.44
CA GLY A 773 6.57 -76.70 10.72
C GLY A 773 8.02 -76.51 11.18
N LEU A 774 8.74 -75.53 10.63
CA LEU A 774 10.14 -75.24 10.92
C LEU A 774 10.33 -74.30 12.14
N LEU A 775 9.25 -73.68 12.63
CA LEU A 775 9.21 -72.86 13.84
C LEU A 775 8.02 -73.25 14.74
N PRO A 776 8.13 -73.12 16.08
CA PRO A 776 7.02 -73.35 17.00
C PRO A 776 5.83 -72.42 16.71
N LYS A 777 4.60 -72.94 16.87
CA LYS A 777 3.36 -72.21 16.59
C LYS A 777 3.07 -71.08 17.60
N GLU A 778 3.57 -71.20 18.83
CA GLU A 778 3.34 -70.26 19.94
C GLU A 778 4.39 -69.13 20.04
N LEU A 779 5.24 -68.95 19.02
CA LEU A 779 6.32 -67.98 19.09
C LEU A 779 5.81 -66.55 18.89
N ASP A 780 5.72 -65.78 19.97
CA ASP A 780 5.48 -64.33 19.93
C ASP A 780 6.66 -63.56 19.33
N VAL A 781 6.35 -62.60 18.45
CA VAL A 781 7.38 -61.76 17.81
C VAL A 781 7.38 -60.38 18.47
N LYS A 782 8.46 -60.03 19.17
CA LYS A 782 8.69 -58.68 19.71
C LYS A 782 9.66 -57.91 18.82
N MET A 783 9.33 -56.67 18.45
CA MET A 783 10.09 -55.91 17.46
C MET A 783 10.23 -54.45 17.86
N VAL A 784 11.37 -53.83 17.54
CA VAL A 784 11.57 -52.38 17.69
C VAL A 784 11.53 -51.73 16.32
N ILE A 785 10.69 -50.71 16.14
CA ILE A 785 10.52 -49.95 14.89
C ILE A 785 10.85 -48.48 15.12
N THR A 786 11.30 -47.80 14.07
CA THR A 786 11.57 -46.36 14.12
C THR A 786 10.38 -45.57 13.58
N VAL A 787 9.92 -44.58 14.32
CA VAL A 787 8.76 -43.72 13.99
C VAL A 787 9.15 -42.24 14.05
N ALA A 788 8.23 -41.35 13.66
CA ALA A 788 8.45 -39.90 13.62
C ALA A 788 9.71 -39.48 12.83
N ASP A 789 9.83 -39.98 11.58
CA ASP A 789 10.95 -39.66 10.68
C ASP A 789 12.35 -39.97 11.27
N GLY A 790 12.44 -41.04 12.07
CA GLY A 790 13.72 -41.52 12.63
C GLY A 790 14.02 -41.08 14.05
N LYS A 791 13.10 -40.34 14.70
CA LYS A 791 13.34 -39.69 15.99
C LYS A 791 12.93 -40.52 17.22
N GLU A 792 12.04 -41.49 17.04
CA GLU A 792 11.51 -42.32 18.14
C GLU A 792 11.60 -43.82 17.81
N TYR A 793 11.79 -44.66 18.84
CA TYR A 793 11.76 -46.11 18.74
C TYR A 793 10.56 -46.68 19.52
N ARG A 794 9.82 -47.62 18.91
CA ARG A 794 8.63 -48.24 19.50
C ARG A 794 8.76 -49.75 19.49
N GLN A 795 8.38 -50.41 20.59
CA GLN A 795 8.25 -51.86 20.62
C GLN A 795 6.84 -52.29 20.21
N VAL A 796 6.74 -53.23 19.26
CA VAL A 796 5.49 -53.87 18.84
C VAL A 796 5.60 -55.36 19.12
N LYS A 797 4.62 -55.92 19.84
CA LYS A 797 4.48 -57.37 20.08
C LYS A 797 3.39 -57.91 19.14
N ILE A 798 3.66 -58.99 18.42
CA ILE A 798 2.70 -59.68 17.57
C ILE A 798 2.41 -61.04 18.21
N HIS A 799 1.16 -61.23 18.63
CA HIS A 799 0.65 -62.50 19.15
C HIS A 799 0.19 -63.42 18.02
N MET A 800 0.51 -64.70 18.14
CA MET A 800 0.50 -65.65 17.01
C MET A 800 -0.37 -66.90 17.27
N GLY A 801 -1.09 -66.96 18.40
CA GLY A 801 -1.95 -68.09 18.81
C GLY A 801 -3.36 -67.68 19.27
N PRO A 802 -4.32 -68.63 19.34
CA PRO A 802 -5.75 -68.35 19.59
C PRO A 802 -6.15 -68.23 21.07
N GLU A 803 -5.27 -68.50 22.03
CA GLU A 803 -5.60 -68.40 23.47
C GLU A 803 -4.94 -67.16 24.10
N GLY A 804 -5.77 -66.15 24.34
CA GLY A 804 -5.42 -64.93 25.06
C GLY A 804 -6.66 -64.06 25.20
N ASP A 805 -7.53 -64.41 26.15
CA ASP A 805 -8.79 -63.71 26.47
C ASP A 805 -8.60 -62.30 27.09
N ASP A 806 -7.39 -61.74 27.04
CA ASP A 806 -7.08 -60.33 27.33
C ASP A 806 -5.99 -59.87 26.34
N LEU A 807 -6.39 -59.24 25.23
CA LEU A 807 -5.49 -58.62 24.26
C LEU A 807 -4.98 -57.26 24.79
N ASP A 808 -4.27 -57.25 25.92
CA ASP A 808 -3.48 -56.08 26.33
C ASP A 808 -2.20 -56.01 25.49
N ILE A 809 -2.33 -55.52 24.25
CA ILE A 809 -1.20 -55.27 23.35
C ILE A 809 -0.51 -53.96 23.79
N GLU A 810 0.44 -54.08 24.73
CA GLU A 810 1.22 -52.93 25.19
C GLU A 810 2.22 -52.43 24.12
N LYS A 811 2.04 -51.18 23.67
CA LYS A 811 2.98 -50.42 22.82
C LYS A 811 3.91 -49.58 23.71
N GLU A 812 5.14 -50.05 23.93
CA GLU A 812 6.10 -49.35 24.81
C GLU A 812 7.03 -48.43 24.00
N THR A 813 7.17 -47.17 24.42
CA THR A 813 8.21 -46.27 23.89
C THR A 813 9.56 -46.69 24.46
N ILE A 814 10.55 -46.89 23.61
CA ILE A 814 11.90 -47.23 24.07
C ILE A 814 12.80 -46.00 23.83
N GLU A 815 13.59 -45.62 24.85
CA GLU A 815 14.67 -44.65 24.66
C GLU A 815 15.75 -45.23 23.72
N PRO A 816 16.35 -44.41 22.84
CA PRO A 816 17.23 -44.86 21.75
C PRO A 816 18.45 -45.68 22.19
#